data_AF-A0A962HMD0-F1
#
_entry.id   AF-A0A962HMD0-F1
#
_cell.length_a   1.000
_cell.length_b   1.000
_cell.length_c   1.000
_cell.angle_alpha   90.00
_cell.angle_beta   90.00
_cell.angle_gamma   90.00
#
_symmetry.space_group_name_H-M   'P 1'
#
loop_
_entity.id
_entity.type
_entity.pdbx_description
1 polymer ?
#
loop_
_entity_poly.entity_id
_entity_poly.type
_entity_poly.pdbx_seq_one_letter_code
_entity_poly.pdbx_strand_id
1 'polypeptide(L)'
;MLDILDTGFDLETYRKRIGDQGPLVADSATLRRLMRRQLFTIPFENLDVLAGREISLEPATLVDKLIRQQRGGYCYELNGLFAMALSALGFRYRFLAARPLHRAANRPKTHAALAVEADGQDWLVDLGFGSFGVREPLRLDTLNVAVPQDDETFRLTRDPDGGDYVLAAWLEGQWQDQYSFDQSPQRWVDFATGNYFNAMHPASIFRQQPMLLRFTPEGRNILFADRLTQVIHGQSHKRQLADGELVQVLPGLFGLAPDTLPASVLAPAPQRAADTLGMAAADMRRLGYWVVDRVVERQVHRDQEPAIRTGDPENLQALLGGAIPEQPMDAEQSLALLAEVALDHQQHGDHPRYFARVPGPASFAAILGEWLGTGFNTIASSWGGGSGPAMVETVVIGWLAQLLGMPPETEGVLQSGGSLANLTAFLVARQETGAGERGVAYLTDQSHASLVRNLQHMGLPERQVRILPSDPDYRMDVEALTQAIHEDRAAGLVPMLVVASAGTTNTGAVDPLPVLASLCERESIWFHVDGAYGAPAALTPAGRAYLAGLARADSLVLDPHKWLFQPYDAGLCLIRRPGALERCFAMYPEYLRDAQGRQQSVASFGNRSLELSRRSRALKLWLSLRTYGVARFRTAIQRGIERAEQAEALLRAQPDVWEVVSPARIGIVCFALRGAAEGEHARRAQALAESGFACLSSTRLKGREVLRLCTINPLTTADDLRETLVRLAGELRLG
;
A
#
# COMPACT_ATOMS: atom_id res chain seq x y z
N MET A 1 -32.00 35.23 -19.70
CA MET A 1 -33.33 35.07 -19.08
C MET A 1 -33.87 33.70 -19.45
N LEU A 2 -34.65 33.09 -18.57
CA LEU A 2 -35.36 31.83 -18.86
C LEU A 2 -36.59 32.16 -19.71
N ASP A 3 -36.84 31.36 -20.74
CA ASP A 3 -38.12 31.37 -21.46
C ASP A 3 -39.17 30.72 -20.58
N ILE A 4 -40.26 31.42 -20.26
CA ILE A 4 -41.32 30.94 -19.35
C ILE A 4 -42.37 30.12 -20.10
N LEU A 5 -42.49 30.29 -21.42
CA LEU A 5 -43.67 29.85 -22.19
C LEU A 5 -43.85 28.32 -22.28
N ASP A 6 -42.92 27.53 -21.72
CA ASP A 6 -43.01 26.06 -21.65
C ASP A 6 -42.49 25.49 -20.30
N THR A 7 -42.58 26.27 -19.22
CA THR A 7 -41.97 25.93 -17.92
C THR A 7 -42.93 25.31 -16.90
N GLY A 8 -44.24 25.34 -17.17
CA GLY A 8 -45.27 24.97 -16.18
C GLY A 8 -45.35 25.89 -14.96
N PHE A 9 -44.62 27.01 -14.95
CA PHE A 9 -44.61 28.02 -13.89
C PHE A 9 -45.87 28.89 -13.95
N ASP A 10 -46.52 29.08 -12.80
CA ASP A 10 -47.66 29.99 -12.62
C ASP A 10 -47.37 30.93 -11.46
N LEU A 11 -47.41 32.24 -11.73
CA LEU A 11 -47.04 33.28 -10.78
C LEU A 11 -47.95 33.27 -9.54
N GLU A 12 -49.24 32.99 -9.70
CA GLU A 12 -50.18 33.00 -8.57
C GLU A 12 -49.97 31.79 -7.64
N THR A 13 -49.72 30.62 -8.22
CA THR A 13 -49.35 29.41 -7.46
C THR A 13 -48.02 29.59 -6.73
N TYR A 14 -47.04 30.25 -7.35
CA TYR A 14 -45.79 30.65 -6.71
C TYR A 14 -46.05 31.60 -5.52
N ARG A 15 -46.83 32.68 -5.72
CA ARG A 15 -47.19 33.64 -4.66
C ARG A 15 -47.89 32.95 -3.49
N LYS A 16 -48.80 32.02 -3.78
CA LYS A 16 -49.47 31.18 -2.77
C LYS A 16 -48.45 30.34 -1.99
N ARG A 17 -47.47 29.72 -2.67
CA ARG A 17 -46.42 28.92 -2.03
C ARG A 17 -45.57 29.73 -1.06
N ILE A 18 -45.22 30.96 -1.43
CA ILE A 18 -44.35 31.83 -0.60
C ILE A 18 -45.13 32.73 0.37
N GLY A 19 -46.47 32.70 0.33
CA GLY A 19 -47.35 33.54 1.15
C GLY A 19 -47.24 35.04 0.83
N ASP A 20 -47.06 35.40 -0.44
CA ASP A 20 -47.04 36.80 -0.90
C ASP A 20 -48.43 37.26 -1.36
N GLN A 21 -48.85 38.45 -0.91
CA GLN A 21 -50.08 39.13 -1.34
C GLN A 21 -49.81 40.58 -1.78
N GLY A 22 -48.54 40.96 -1.96
CA GLY A 22 -48.15 42.33 -2.26
C GLY A 22 -48.37 42.70 -3.74
N PRO A 23 -48.19 43.99 -4.09
CA PRO A 23 -48.35 44.50 -5.46
C PRO A 23 -47.30 43.92 -6.41
N LEU A 24 -47.69 43.64 -7.65
CA LEU A 24 -46.83 43.05 -8.69
C LEU A 24 -46.23 44.15 -9.58
N VAL A 25 -45.29 44.90 -9.02
CA VAL A 25 -44.55 45.96 -9.72
C VAL A 25 -43.08 45.56 -9.80
N ALA A 26 -42.44 45.80 -10.94
CA ALA A 26 -41.03 45.48 -11.15
C ALA A 26 -40.08 46.52 -10.49
N ASP A 27 -40.16 46.66 -9.17
CA ASP A 27 -39.38 47.60 -8.36
C ASP A 27 -38.54 46.91 -7.26
N SER A 28 -37.62 47.64 -6.63
CA SER A 28 -36.75 47.08 -5.59
C SER A 28 -37.53 46.61 -4.35
N ALA A 29 -38.66 47.26 -4.05
CA ALA A 29 -39.54 46.89 -2.95
C ALA A 29 -40.17 45.50 -3.15
N THR A 30 -40.62 45.20 -4.37
CA THR A 30 -41.14 43.90 -4.76
C THR A 30 -40.04 42.85 -4.82
N LEU A 31 -38.87 43.18 -5.36
CA LEU A 31 -37.71 42.28 -5.39
C LEU A 31 -37.32 41.84 -3.96
N ARG A 32 -37.18 42.80 -3.04
CA ARG A 32 -36.87 42.56 -1.63
C ARG A 32 -37.94 41.70 -0.96
N ARG A 33 -39.21 42.03 -1.17
CA ARG A 33 -40.35 41.32 -0.56
C ARG A 33 -40.42 39.86 -1.02
N LEU A 34 -40.35 39.61 -2.34
CA LEU A 34 -40.43 38.25 -2.89
C LEU A 34 -39.24 37.39 -2.46
N MET A 35 -38.03 37.95 -2.49
CA MET A 35 -36.83 37.25 -2.02
C MET A 35 -36.99 36.79 -0.57
N ARG A 36 -37.37 37.70 0.34
CA ARG A 36 -37.59 37.38 1.76
C ARG A 36 -38.67 36.32 1.94
N ARG A 37 -39.79 36.46 1.24
CA ARG A 37 -40.92 35.51 1.32
C ARG A 37 -40.51 34.11 0.88
N GLN A 38 -39.78 33.97 -0.22
CA GLN A 38 -39.27 32.66 -0.66
C GLN A 38 -38.24 32.10 0.34
N LEU A 39 -37.28 32.89 0.81
CA LEU A 39 -36.28 32.45 1.80
C LEU A 39 -36.92 31.90 3.08
N PHE A 40 -38.04 32.49 3.52
CA PHE A 40 -38.75 32.08 4.74
C PHE A 40 -39.65 30.85 4.56
N THR A 41 -39.91 30.42 3.33
CA THR A 41 -40.91 29.38 3.04
C THR A 41 -40.33 28.16 2.35
N ILE A 42 -39.41 28.35 1.39
CA ILE A 42 -38.81 27.26 0.62
C ILE A 42 -37.38 27.03 1.14
N PRO A 43 -37.11 25.90 1.81
CA PRO A 43 -35.80 25.66 2.41
C PRO A 43 -34.76 25.30 1.35
N PHE A 44 -33.50 25.54 1.70
CA PHE A 44 -32.38 24.85 1.10
C PHE A 44 -32.33 23.39 1.58
N GLU A 45 -32.17 22.43 0.67
CA GLU A 45 -31.96 21.03 1.03
C GLU A 45 -31.19 20.23 -0.04
N ASN A 46 -30.51 19.16 0.39
CA ASN A 46 -29.78 18.22 -0.49
C ASN A 46 -30.31 16.78 -0.39
N LEU A 47 -31.54 16.53 0.06
CA LEU A 47 -32.00 15.16 0.36
C LEU A 47 -32.12 14.29 -0.89
N ASP A 48 -32.44 14.87 -2.04
CA ASP A 48 -32.44 14.14 -3.33
C ASP A 48 -31.04 13.67 -3.73
N VAL A 49 -30.01 14.48 -3.47
CA VAL A 49 -28.61 14.10 -3.70
C VAL A 49 -28.22 12.90 -2.83
N LEU A 50 -28.63 12.90 -1.55
CA LEU A 50 -28.40 11.79 -0.63
C LEU A 50 -29.23 10.54 -0.95
N ALA A 51 -30.36 10.72 -1.61
CA ALA A 51 -31.18 9.63 -2.14
C ALA A 51 -30.62 9.04 -3.45
N GLY A 52 -29.56 9.63 -4.01
CA GLY A 52 -29.02 9.26 -5.31
C GLY A 52 -29.94 9.62 -6.48
N ARG A 53 -30.89 10.54 -6.28
CA ARG A 53 -31.75 11.06 -7.35
C ARG A 53 -31.00 12.13 -8.15
N GLU A 54 -31.20 12.13 -9.45
CA GLU A 54 -30.67 13.17 -10.34
C GLU A 54 -31.36 14.51 -10.05
N ILE A 55 -30.59 15.59 -10.02
CA ILE A 55 -31.15 16.94 -9.87
C ILE A 55 -31.35 17.54 -11.25
N SER A 56 -32.60 17.58 -11.69
CA SER A 56 -32.98 18.16 -12.99
C SER A 56 -32.87 19.68 -12.96
N LEU A 57 -32.33 20.26 -14.04
CA LEU A 57 -32.40 21.70 -14.30
C LEU A 57 -33.59 22.07 -15.21
N GLU A 58 -34.45 21.12 -15.56
CA GLU A 58 -35.64 21.42 -16.38
C GLU A 58 -36.66 22.24 -15.56
N PRO A 59 -37.12 23.40 -16.08
CA PRO A 59 -38.03 24.27 -15.34
C PRO A 59 -39.28 23.60 -14.78
N ALA A 60 -39.92 22.72 -15.56
CA ALA A 60 -41.11 22.00 -15.13
C ALA A 60 -40.85 21.07 -13.93
N THR A 61 -39.68 20.41 -13.88
CA THR A 61 -39.28 19.58 -12.74
C THR A 61 -39.04 20.41 -11.49
N LEU A 62 -38.41 21.59 -11.64
CA LEU A 62 -38.19 22.52 -10.53
C LEU A 62 -39.53 22.99 -9.93
N VAL A 63 -40.48 23.37 -10.78
CA VAL A 63 -41.82 23.79 -10.35
C VAL A 63 -42.55 22.65 -9.65
N ASP A 64 -42.54 21.45 -10.23
CA ASP A 64 -43.21 20.29 -9.63
C ASP A 64 -42.69 20.02 -8.21
N LYS A 65 -41.36 19.97 -8.05
CA LYS A 65 -40.71 19.74 -6.76
C LYS A 65 -40.95 20.86 -5.75
N LEU A 66 -40.63 22.11 -6.10
CA LEU A 66 -40.61 23.22 -5.14
C LEU A 66 -42.00 23.79 -4.82
N ILE A 67 -42.92 23.74 -5.80
CA ILE A 67 -44.28 24.28 -5.66
C ILE A 67 -45.28 23.18 -5.31
N ARG A 68 -45.41 22.14 -6.14
CA ARG A 68 -46.49 21.13 -5.99
C ARG A 68 -46.19 20.13 -4.88
N GLN A 69 -44.98 19.58 -4.85
CA GLN A 69 -44.53 18.66 -3.80
C GLN A 69 -44.11 19.41 -2.52
N GLN A 70 -44.09 20.75 -2.55
CA GLN A 70 -43.72 21.60 -1.42
C GLN A 70 -42.33 21.27 -0.82
N ARG A 71 -41.38 20.87 -1.65
CA ARG A 71 -40.00 20.59 -1.26
C ARG A 71 -39.13 21.85 -1.29
N GLY A 72 -37.89 21.70 -0.83
CA GLY A 72 -36.82 22.66 -1.03
C GLY A 72 -35.86 22.19 -2.12
N GLY A 73 -34.74 22.87 -2.27
CA GLY A 73 -33.70 22.48 -3.22
C GLY A 73 -32.41 23.23 -2.94
N TYR A 74 -31.34 22.95 -3.69
CA TYR A 74 -30.11 23.73 -3.56
C TYR A 74 -30.01 24.88 -4.57
N CYS A 75 -28.84 25.52 -4.67
CA CYS A 75 -28.65 26.81 -5.35
C CYS A 75 -29.28 26.93 -6.74
N TYR A 76 -29.15 25.91 -7.57
CA TYR A 76 -29.70 25.91 -8.92
C TYR A 76 -31.24 25.95 -8.87
N GLU A 77 -31.86 25.07 -8.08
CA GLU A 77 -33.31 24.93 -8.02
C GLU A 77 -33.98 26.18 -7.44
N LEU A 78 -33.43 26.73 -6.35
CA LEU A 78 -34.00 27.89 -5.66
C LEU A 78 -33.85 29.19 -6.47
N ASN A 79 -32.67 29.45 -7.01
CA ASN A 79 -32.43 30.63 -7.86
C ASN A 79 -33.10 30.47 -9.23
N GLY A 80 -33.23 29.25 -9.76
CA GLY A 80 -33.98 28.95 -10.97
C GLY A 80 -35.47 29.25 -10.82
N LEU A 81 -36.11 28.82 -9.73
CA LEU A 81 -37.51 29.15 -9.44
C LEU A 81 -37.72 30.67 -9.30
N PHE A 82 -36.82 31.35 -8.58
CA PHE A 82 -36.91 32.80 -8.42
C PHE A 82 -36.74 33.53 -9.75
N ALA A 83 -35.82 33.07 -10.61
CA ALA A 83 -35.63 33.61 -11.95
C ALA A 83 -36.90 33.50 -12.82
N MET A 84 -37.70 32.42 -12.69
CA MET A 84 -38.99 32.31 -13.38
C MET A 84 -39.99 33.36 -12.87
N ALA A 85 -40.05 33.59 -11.55
CA ALA A 85 -40.88 34.65 -10.97
C ALA A 85 -40.46 36.05 -11.46
N LEU A 86 -39.16 36.31 -11.53
CA LEU A 86 -38.61 37.56 -12.08
C LEU A 86 -39.00 37.76 -13.54
N SER A 87 -38.85 36.74 -14.38
CA SER A 87 -39.28 36.81 -15.78
C SER A 87 -40.78 37.10 -15.88
N ALA A 88 -41.63 36.48 -15.05
CA ALA A 88 -43.09 36.65 -15.09
C ALA A 88 -43.53 38.07 -14.68
N LEU A 89 -42.73 38.73 -13.85
CA LEU A 89 -42.94 40.10 -13.38
C LEU A 89 -42.29 41.17 -14.27
N GLY A 90 -41.52 40.75 -15.30
CA GLY A 90 -40.86 41.66 -16.22
C GLY A 90 -39.54 42.26 -15.69
N PHE A 91 -38.93 41.68 -14.66
CA PHE A 91 -37.58 42.11 -14.24
C PHE A 91 -36.53 41.70 -15.27
N ARG A 92 -35.54 42.59 -15.49
CA ARG A 92 -34.30 42.22 -16.19
C ARG A 92 -33.33 41.59 -15.20
N TYR A 93 -32.76 40.44 -15.56
CA TYR A 93 -31.78 39.77 -14.72
C TYR A 93 -30.80 38.91 -15.53
N ARG A 94 -29.69 38.56 -14.88
CA ARG A 94 -28.67 37.62 -15.39
C ARG A 94 -28.29 36.62 -14.30
N PHE A 95 -27.98 35.40 -14.69
CA PHE A 95 -27.37 34.43 -13.80
C PHE A 95 -25.87 34.70 -13.65
N LEU A 96 -25.37 34.48 -12.45
CA LEU A 96 -23.97 34.58 -12.07
C LEU A 96 -23.48 33.21 -11.59
N ALA A 97 -22.29 32.81 -12.02
CA ALA A 97 -21.61 31.63 -11.49
C ALA A 97 -20.62 32.06 -10.40
N ALA A 98 -20.79 31.50 -9.20
CA ALA A 98 -20.05 31.85 -8.01
C ALA A 98 -19.23 30.66 -7.49
N ARG A 99 -18.14 30.99 -6.80
CA ARG A 99 -17.20 30.06 -6.17
C ARG A 99 -17.37 30.13 -4.65
N PRO A 100 -17.88 29.06 -4.01
CA PRO A 100 -17.89 28.98 -2.55
C PRO A 100 -16.47 29.02 -1.99
N LEU A 101 -16.19 29.92 -1.04
CA LEU A 101 -14.84 30.17 -0.50
C LEU A 101 -14.55 29.42 0.82
N HIS A 102 -15.50 28.62 1.31
CA HIS A 102 -15.29 27.86 2.54
C HIS A 102 -14.27 26.70 2.33
N ARG A 103 -13.18 26.72 3.13
CA ARG A 103 -12.20 25.64 3.38
C ARG A 103 -11.13 25.29 2.31
N ALA A 104 -10.94 26.05 1.23
CA ALA A 104 -9.73 25.95 0.36
C ALA A 104 -9.68 27.09 -0.69
N ALA A 105 -8.47 27.48 -1.13
CA ALA A 105 -8.26 28.66 -1.98
C ALA A 105 -8.60 28.52 -3.49
N ASN A 106 -9.05 27.37 -4.00
CA ASN A 106 -9.33 27.20 -5.43
C ASN A 106 -10.41 26.14 -5.73
N ARG A 107 -11.70 26.50 -5.54
CA ARG A 107 -12.85 25.66 -5.93
C ARG A 107 -13.40 26.03 -7.32
N PRO A 108 -14.05 25.11 -8.05
CA PRO A 108 -14.80 25.46 -9.25
C PRO A 108 -16.00 26.36 -8.94
N LYS A 109 -16.50 27.09 -9.95
CA LYS A 109 -17.74 27.86 -9.85
C LYS A 109 -18.94 26.89 -9.85
N THR A 110 -19.39 26.50 -8.67
CA THR A 110 -20.47 25.51 -8.46
C THR A 110 -21.66 26.06 -7.69
N HIS A 111 -21.77 27.38 -7.60
CA HIS A 111 -22.91 28.08 -7.00
C HIS A 111 -23.56 28.99 -8.03
N ALA A 112 -24.89 29.04 -8.05
CA ALA A 112 -25.65 29.94 -8.90
C ALA A 112 -26.20 31.10 -8.06
N ALA A 113 -26.10 32.32 -8.57
CA ALA A 113 -26.73 33.52 -8.03
C ALA A 113 -27.33 34.37 -9.17
N LEU A 114 -27.98 35.48 -8.83
CA LEU A 114 -28.64 36.38 -9.77
C LEU A 114 -28.13 37.82 -9.58
N ALA A 115 -27.98 38.55 -10.68
CA ALA A 115 -27.98 40.01 -10.68
C ALA A 115 -29.28 40.49 -11.33
N VAL A 116 -30.06 41.28 -10.59
CA VAL A 116 -31.39 41.77 -10.99
C VAL A 116 -31.38 43.28 -11.07
N GLU A 117 -31.89 43.83 -12.16
CA GLU A 117 -32.04 45.26 -12.33
C GLU A 117 -33.39 45.72 -11.77
N ALA A 118 -33.35 46.67 -10.83
CA ALA A 118 -34.53 47.31 -10.26
C ALA A 118 -34.21 48.77 -9.90
N ASP A 119 -35.13 49.68 -10.20
CA ASP A 119 -34.99 51.12 -9.97
C ASP A 119 -33.68 51.72 -10.57
N GLY A 120 -33.25 51.19 -11.72
CA GLY A 120 -32.02 51.61 -12.41
C GLY A 120 -30.71 51.14 -11.78
N GLN A 121 -30.76 50.19 -10.83
CA GLN A 121 -29.59 49.66 -10.13
C GLN A 121 -29.53 48.13 -10.25
N ASP A 122 -28.32 47.58 -10.21
CA ASP A 122 -28.09 46.12 -10.17
C ASP A 122 -28.01 45.62 -8.72
N TRP A 123 -28.75 44.56 -8.44
CA TRP A 123 -28.84 43.93 -7.13
C TRP A 123 -28.40 42.47 -7.18
N LEU A 124 -27.45 42.07 -6.33
CA LEU A 124 -27.14 40.68 -6.03
C LEU A 124 -28.32 40.05 -5.30
N VAL A 125 -28.83 38.96 -5.85
CA VAL A 125 -29.92 38.16 -5.32
C VAL A 125 -29.47 36.72 -5.27
N ASP A 126 -29.63 36.09 -4.11
CA ASP A 126 -29.27 34.70 -3.91
C ASP A 126 -30.15 34.05 -2.85
N LEU A 127 -30.91 33.05 -3.27
CA LEU A 127 -31.85 32.32 -2.44
C LEU A 127 -31.35 30.93 -2.05
N GLY A 128 -30.15 30.55 -2.47
CA GLY A 128 -29.75 29.15 -2.47
C GLY A 128 -28.35 28.86 -1.96
N PHE A 129 -27.74 29.79 -1.22
CA PHE A 129 -26.49 29.53 -0.52
C PHE A 129 -26.74 28.76 0.78
N GLY A 130 -26.28 27.51 0.85
CA GLY A 130 -26.52 26.57 1.95
C GLY A 130 -25.79 26.87 3.27
N SER A 131 -25.46 28.13 3.54
CA SER A 131 -24.81 28.60 4.78
C SER A 131 -25.24 30.06 5.05
N PHE A 132 -24.36 30.95 5.50
CA PHE A 132 -24.65 32.36 5.78
C PHE A 132 -24.81 33.19 4.49
N GLY A 133 -25.91 32.94 3.77
CA GLY A 133 -26.34 33.75 2.61
C GLY A 133 -27.11 35.01 3.00
N VAL A 134 -27.21 35.95 2.06
CA VAL A 134 -27.97 37.21 2.21
C VAL A 134 -29.46 36.95 2.46
N ARG A 135 -30.09 37.84 3.24
CA ARG A 135 -31.52 37.81 3.56
C ARG A 135 -32.37 38.66 2.62
N GLU A 136 -31.74 39.59 1.93
CA GLU A 136 -32.38 40.49 0.97
C GLU A 136 -31.38 40.98 -0.09
N PRO A 137 -31.86 41.57 -1.20
CA PRO A 137 -31.00 41.98 -2.30
C PRO A 137 -29.92 42.97 -1.84
N LEU A 138 -28.68 42.79 -2.29
CA LEU A 138 -27.56 43.70 -2.03
C LEU A 138 -27.21 44.47 -3.29
N ARG A 139 -27.06 45.80 -3.21
CA ARG A 139 -26.61 46.59 -4.35
C ARG A 139 -25.17 46.25 -4.74
N LEU A 140 -24.93 46.02 -6.03
CA LEU A 140 -23.60 45.70 -6.55
C LEU A 140 -22.62 46.89 -6.54
N ASP A 141 -23.10 48.12 -6.36
CA ASP A 141 -22.27 49.32 -6.26
C ASP A 141 -21.92 49.72 -4.81
N THR A 142 -22.56 49.09 -3.81
CA THR A 142 -22.27 49.31 -2.39
C THR A 142 -21.09 48.43 -1.93
N LEU A 143 -19.88 48.87 -2.28
CA LEU A 143 -18.64 48.14 -1.97
C LEU A 143 -18.00 48.60 -0.66
N ASN A 144 -17.42 47.65 0.06
CA ASN A 144 -16.67 47.86 1.32
C ASN A 144 -17.50 48.47 2.46
N VAL A 145 -18.82 48.46 2.34
CA VAL A 145 -19.76 48.96 3.35
C VAL A 145 -20.45 47.79 4.04
N ALA A 146 -20.53 47.85 5.36
CA ALA A 146 -21.32 46.91 6.16
C ALA A 146 -22.82 47.20 5.94
N VAL A 147 -23.54 46.22 5.40
CA VAL A 147 -24.97 46.29 5.12
C VAL A 147 -25.71 45.39 6.12
N PRO A 148 -26.36 45.97 7.15
CA PRO A 148 -27.18 45.21 8.06
C PRO A 148 -28.46 44.72 7.35
N GLN A 149 -28.79 43.45 7.56
CA GLN A 149 -30.01 42.81 7.10
C GLN A 149 -30.61 42.06 8.29
N ASP A 150 -31.61 42.67 8.94
CA ASP A 150 -32.10 42.24 10.26
C ASP A 150 -30.94 42.18 11.27
N ASP A 151 -30.74 41.05 11.97
CA ASP A 151 -29.67 40.84 12.96
C ASP A 151 -28.34 40.33 12.37
N GLU A 152 -28.21 40.31 11.05
CA GLU A 152 -27.01 39.86 10.35
C GLU A 152 -26.40 40.99 9.53
N THR A 153 -25.09 40.94 9.28
CA THR A 153 -24.41 42.00 8.53
C THR A 153 -23.58 41.39 7.42
N PHE A 154 -23.76 41.91 6.21
CA PHE A 154 -23.05 41.48 5.01
C PHE A 154 -22.21 42.60 4.44
N ARG A 155 -21.19 42.26 3.66
CA ARG A 155 -20.40 43.22 2.92
C ARG A 155 -20.01 42.63 1.59
N LEU A 156 -20.05 43.47 0.57
CA LEU A 156 -19.53 43.16 -0.75
C LEU A 156 -18.19 43.87 -0.91
N THR A 157 -17.13 43.14 -1.25
CA THR A 157 -15.81 43.71 -1.58
C THR A 157 -15.42 43.33 -3.01
N ARG A 158 -14.35 43.93 -3.52
CA ARG A 158 -13.71 43.52 -4.77
C ARG A 158 -12.30 43.04 -4.47
N ASP A 159 -11.94 41.89 -5.03
CA ASP A 159 -10.60 41.33 -4.94
C ASP A 159 -9.61 42.23 -5.72
N PRO A 160 -8.50 42.69 -5.09
CA PRO A 160 -7.46 43.47 -5.76
C PRO A 160 -6.79 42.76 -6.95
N ASP A 161 -6.69 41.43 -6.91
CA ASP A 161 -5.87 40.65 -7.85
C ASP A 161 -6.66 40.06 -9.04
N GLY A 162 -7.99 40.06 -8.97
CA GLY A 162 -8.86 39.41 -9.97
C GLY A 162 -10.09 40.20 -10.41
N GLY A 163 -10.44 41.30 -9.72
CA GLY A 163 -11.63 42.10 -10.04
C GLY A 163 -12.98 41.43 -9.71
N ASP A 164 -12.97 40.21 -9.18
CA ASP A 164 -14.13 39.46 -8.70
C ASP A 164 -14.76 40.17 -7.49
N TYR A 165 -16.08 40.07 -7.39
CA TYR A 165 -16.85 40.42 -6.21
C TYR A 165 -16.72 39.33 -5.15
N VAL A 166 -16.60 39.70 -3.88
CA VAL A 166 -16.60 38.78 -2.75
C VAL A 166 -17.71 39.16 -1.77
N LEU A 167 -18.63 38.23 -1.54
CA LEU A 167 -19.63 38.37 -0.49
C LEU A 167 -19.04 37.83 0.83
N ALA A 168 -19.06 38.65 1.87
CA ALA A 168 -18.68 38.27 3.23
C ALA A 168 -19.84 38.50 4.21
N ALA A 169 -19.90 37.66 5.25
CA ALA A 169 -20.81 37.80 6.37
C ALA A 169 -20.03 38.10 7.66
N TRP A 170 -20.57 38.95 8.53
CA TRP A 170 -20.00 39.22 9.85
C TRP A 170 -20.46 38.15 10.83
N LEU A 171 -19.54 37.27 11.23
CA LEU A 171 -19.83 36.12 12.07
C LEU A 171 -18.79 36.00 13.17
N GLU A 172 -19.25 35.82 14.41
CA GLU A 172 -18.39 35.59 15.58
C GLU A 172 -17.27 36.67 15.72
N GLY A 173 -17.59 37.93 15.40
CA GLY A 173 -16.66 39.07 15.54
C GLY A 173 -15.67 39.28 14.40
N GLN A 174 -15.82 38.58 13.27
CA GLN A 174 -14.95 38.72 12.10
C GLN A 174 -15.72 38.60 10.78
N TRP A 175 -15.16 39.17 9.71
CA TRP A 175 -15.65 38.96 8.35
C TRP A 175 -15.24 37.58 7.85
N GLN A 176 -16.20 36.79 7.39
CA GLN A 176 -15.97 35.51 6.77
C GLN A 176 -16.47 35.52 5.33
N ASP A 177 -15.59 35.18 4.39
CA ASP A 177 -15.91 35.10 2.97
C ASP A 177 -16.83 33.90 2.69
N GLN A 178 -17.92 34.18 1.97
CA GLN A 178 -18.93 33.18 1.63
C GLN A 178 -18.70 32.64 0.23
N TYR A 179 -18.69 33.53 -0.77
CA TYR A 179 -18.38 33.18 -2.15
C TYR A 179 -17.87 34.37 -2.95
N SER A 180 -17.12 34.09 -4.01
CA SER A 180 -16.72 35.07 -5.03
C SER A 180 -17.41 34.86 -6.36
N PHE A 181 -17.59 35.92 -7.15
CA PHE A 181 -18.22 35.88 -8.46
C PHE A 181 -17.78 37.05 -9.34
N ASP A 182 -17.90 36.88 -10.65
CA ASP A 182 -17.83 37.99 -11.60
C ASP A 182 -19.24 38.27 -12.17
N GLN A 183 -19.38 39.37 -12.90
CA GLN A 183 -20.66 39.77 -13.48
C GLN A 183 -20.95 39.17 -14.86
N SER A 184 -20.13 38.22 -15.33
CA SER A 184 -20.29 37.62 -16.66
C SER A 184 -21.59 36.82 -16.70
N PRO A 185 -22.53 37.13 -17.61
CA PRO A 185 -23.82 36.49 -17.65
C PRO A 185 -23.67 35.01 -18.02
N GLN A 186 -24.28 34.13 -17.22
CA GLN A 186 -24.34 32.69 -17.48
C GLN A 186 -25.67 32.33 -18.12
N ARG A 187 -25.64 31.34 -19.02
CA ARG A 187 -26.84 30.67 -19.51
C ARG A 187 -27.24 29.60 -18.51
N TRP A 188 -28.53 29.27 -18.47
CA TRP A 188 -29.05 28.28 -17.53
C TRP A 188 -28.39 26.90 -17.69
N VAL A 189 -28.08 26.51 -18.94
CA VAL A 189 -27.38 25.26 -19.27
C VAL A 189 -25.96 25.19 -18.72
N ASP A 190 -25.29 26.32 -18.47
CA ASP A 190 -23.89 26.35 -18.01
C ASP A 190 -23.76 25.77 -16.59
N PHE A 191 -24.87 25.71 -15.84
CA PHE A 191 -24.91 25.11 -14.51
C PHE A 191 -24.99 23.58 -14.53
N ALA A 192 -25.24 22.94 -15.68
CA ALA A 192 -25.36 21.47 -15.77
C ALA A 192 -24.11 20.75 -15.25
N THR A 193 -22.92 21.25 -15.58
CA THR A 193 -21.65 20.67 -15.12
C THR A 193 -21.44 20.83 -13.62
N GLY A 194 -21.70 22.03 -13.08
CA GLY A 194 -21.60 22.29 -11.63
C GLY A 194 -22.63 21.48 -10.83
N ASN A 195 -23.84 21.34 -11.37
CA ASN A 195 -24.93 20.53 -10.84
C ASN A 195 -24.55 19.05 -10.80
N TYR A 196 -24.03 18.50 -11.89
CA TYR A 196 -23.52 17.12 -11.93
C TYR A 196 -22.41 16.89 -10.90
N PHE A 197 -21.43 17.80 -10.81
CA PHE A 197 -20.38 17.69 -9.79
C PHE A 197 -20.96 17.67 -8.37
N ASN A 198 -21.82 18.64 -8.04
CA ASN A 198 -22.41 18.74 -6.71
C ASN A 198 -23.28 17.52 -6.36
N ALA A 199 -24.06 16.99 -7.32
CA ALA A 199 -24.97 15.87 -7.09
C ALA A 199 -24.28 14.49 -7.16
N MET A 200 -23.26 14.32 -7.99
CA MET A 200 -22.73 12.99 -8.35
C MET A 200 -21.31 12.72 -7.88
N HIS A 201 -20.48 13.75 -7.68
CA HIS A 201 -19.07 13.54 -7.37
C HIS A 201 -18.87 13.08 -5.90
N PRO A 202 -18.12 12.00 -5.60
CA PRO A 202 -17.95 11.49 -4.23
C PRO A 202 -17.34 12.51 -3.24
N ALA A 203 -16.50 13.42 -3.73
CA ALA A 203 -15.92 14.48 -2.90
C ALA A 203 -16.86 15.66 -2.64
N SER A 204 -18.05 15.69 -3.24
CA SER A 204 -19.05 16.73 -3.00
C SER A 204 -19.58 16.66 -1.57
N ILE A 205 -19.61 17.79 -0.87
CA ILE A 205 -20.18 17.87 0.49
C ILE A 205 -21.66 17.48 0.52
N PHE A 206 -22.38 17.73 -0.59
CA PHE A 206 -23.81 17.44 -0.70
C PHE A 206 -24.10 15.94 -0.75
N ARG A 207 -23.10 15.09 -1.02
CA ARG A 207 -23.24 13.61 -0.99
C ARG A 207 -22.84 12.99 0.35
N GLN A 208 -22.18 13.74 1.22
CA GLN A 208 -21.57 13.18 2.42
C GLN A 208 -22.52 13.21 3.60
N GLN A 209 -23.31 14.28 3.74
CA GLN A 209 -24.12 14.54 4.93
C GLN A 209 -25.38 15.35 4.58
N PRO A 210 -26.47 15.23 5.37
CA PRO A 210 -27.61 16.15 5.32
C PRO A 210 -27.19 17.60 5.50
N MET A 211 -27.67 18.47 4.62
CA MET A 211 -27.51 19.91 4.70
C MET A 211 -28.82 20.61 4.38
N LEU A 212 -29.41 21.21 5.40
CA LEU A 212 -30.70 21.90 5.32
C LEU A 212 -30.54 23.32 5.85
N LEU A 213 -31.22 24.28 5.22
CA LEU A 213 -31.28 25.63 5.74
C LEU A 213 -32.65 26.24 5.46
N ARG A 214 -33.23 26.90 6.46
CA ARG A 214 -34.44 27.69 6.29
C ARG A 214 -34.29 29.00 7.03
N PHE A 215 -34.50 30.12 6.33
CA PHE A 215 -34.57 31.41 7.00
C PHE A 215 -35.91 31.55 7.73
N THR A 216 -35.93 32.31 8.82
CA THR A 216 -37.15 32.70 9.53
C THR A 216 -37.16 34.23 9.68
N PRO A 217 -38.31 34.87 9.96
CA PRO A 217 -38.33 36.30 10.23
C PRO A 217 -37.35 36.72 11.34
N GLU A 218 -37.14 35.87 12.34
CA GLU A 218 -36.28 36.09 13.50
C GLU A 218 -34.82 35.64 13.31
N GLY A 219 -34.50 34.94 12.21
CA GLY A 219 -33.15 34.43 11.95
C GLY A 219 -33.10 33.28 10.94
N ARG A 220 -32.54 32.12 11.32
CA ARG A 220 -32.42 30.93 10.44
C ARG A 220 -32.19 29.63 11.22
N ASN A 221 -32.65 28.52 10.65
CA ASN A 221 -32.31 27.16 11.07
C ASN A 221 -31.32 26.56 10.07
N ILE A 222 -30.25 25.95 10.56
CA ILE A 222 -29.22 25.28 9.75
C ILE A 222 -29.00 23.88 10.32
N LEU A 223 -29.09 22.86 9.48
CA LEU A 223 -28.62 21.51 9.78
C LEU A 223 -27.43 21.20 8.90
N PHE A 224 -26.34 20.71 9.52
CA PHE A 224 -25.23 20.11 8.80
C PHE A 224 -24.82 18.83 9.53
N ALA A 225 -24.88 17.69 8.82
CA ALA A 225 -24.81 16.36 9.44
C ALA A 225 -25.91 16.20 10.51
N ASP A 226 -25.53 15.95 11.75
CA ASP A 226 -26.40 15.84 12.92
C ASP A 226 -26.43 17.11 13.77
N ARG A 227 -25.72 18.18 13.37
CA ARG A 227 -25.63 19.42 14.14
C ARG A 227 -26.68 20.43 13.66
N LEU A 228 -27.66 20.68 14.52
CA LEU A 228 -28.65 21.74 14.36
C LEU A 228 -28.13 23.05 14.97
N THR A 229 -28.14 24.12 14.18
CA THR A 229 -27.84 25.49 14.60
C THR A 229 -29.06 26.36 14.32
N GLN A 230 -29.63 26.94 15.37
CA GLN A 230 -30.71 27.91 15.26
C GLN A 230 -30.17 29.28 15.63
N VAL A 231 -30.24 30.22 14.70
CA VAL A 231 -29.90 31.62 14.94
C VAL A 231 -31.21 32.37 15.11
N ILE A 232 -31.42 32.98 16.27
CA ILE A 232 -32.63 33.73 16.62
C ILE A 232 -32.18 35.06 17.24
N HIS A 233 -32.58 36.18 16.66
CA HIS A 233 -32.19 37.52 17.13
C HIS A 233 -30.67 37.69 17.31
N GLY A 234 -29.89 37.21 16.33
CA GLY A 234 -28.43 37.22 16.35
C GLY A 234 -27.77 36.23 17.32
N GLN A 235 -28.53 35.49 18.14
CA GLN A 235 -28.01 34.50 19.07
C GLN A 235 -28.02 33.11 18.46
N SER A 236 -26.88 32.40 18.52
CA SER A 236 -26.72 31.06 17.97
C SER A 236 -26.88 29.98 19.04
N HIS A 237 -27.90 29.14 18.90
CA HIS A 237 -28.11 27.94 19.69
C HIS A 237 -27.72 26.70 18.87
N LYS A 238 -26.66 26.00 19.31
CA LYS A 238 -26.12 24.81 18.63
C LYS A 238 -26.45 23.57 19.47
N ARG A 239 -27.01 22.53 18.87
CA ARG A 239 -27.21 21.22 19.50
C ARG A 239 -26.99 20.07 18.51
N GLN A 240 -26.61 18.92 19.03
CA GLN A 240 -26.56 17.68 18.26
C GLN A 240 -27.93 16.99 18.33
N LEU A 241 -28.43 16.52 17.19
CA LEU A 241 -29.66 15.76 17.11
C LEU A 241 -29.42 14.30 17.50
N ALA A 242 -30.36 13.70 18.22
CA ALA A 242 -30.36 12.27 18.49
C ALA A 242 -30.78 11.45 17.26
N ASP A 243 -30.51 10.15 17.28
CA ASP A 243 -30.94 9.23 16.22
C ASP A 243 -32.46 9.28 16.01
N GLY A 244 -32.89 9.43 14.75
CA GLY A 244 -34.30 9.55 14.38
C GLY A 244 -34.95 10.91 14.71
N GLU A 245 -34.27 11.82 15.41
CA GLU A 245 -34.79 13.14 15.75
C GLU A 245 -34.92 14.05 14.52
N LEU A 246 -34.09 13.83 13.49
CA LEU A 246 -34.13 14.57 12.23
C LEU A 246 -35.54 14.58 11.61
N VAL A 247 -36.22 13.43 11.57
CA VAL A 247 -37.58 13.28 11.04
C VAL A 247 -38.57 14.19 11.78
N GLN A 248 -38.39 14.34 13.08
CA GLN A 248 -39.30 15.08 13.97
C GLN A 248 -39.14 16.59 13.79
N VAL A 249 -37.92 17.07 13.53
CA VAL A 249 -37.63 18.50 13.38
C VAL A 249 -37.91 19.04 11.98
N LEU A 250 -38.01 18.18 10.96
CA LEU A 250 -38.22 18.59 9.56
C LEU A 250 -39.46 19.47 9.35
N PRO A 251 -40.68 19.10 9.80
CA PRO A 251 -41.87 19.92 9.55
C PRO A 251 -41.80 21.26 10.27
N GLY A 252 -41.35 21.24 11.53
CA GLY A 252 -41.31 22.44 12.38
C GLY A 252 -40.21 23.43 11.97
N LEU A 253 -38.99 22.96 11.74
CA LEU A 253 -37.84 23.83 11.52
C LEU A 253 -37.55 24.11 10.05
N PHE A 254 -37.85 23.16 9.16
CA PHE A 254 -37.51 23.27 7.73
C PHE A 254 -38.73 23.28 6.82
N GLY A 255 -39.94 23.03 7.33
CA GLY A 255 -41.17 23.01 6.52
C GLY A 255 -41.21 21.86 5.51
N LEU A 256 -40.49 20.76 5.79
CA LEU A 256 -40.43 19.57 4.96
C LEU A 256 -41.24 18.45 5.59
N ALA A 257 -41.93 17.65 4.76
CA ALA A 257 -42.71 16.51 5.25
C ALA A 257 -41.79 15.40 5.80
N PRO A 258 -42.20 14.62 6.83
CA PRO A 258 -41.36 13.61 7.46
C PRO A 258 -40.87 12.49 6.51
N ASP A 259 -41.66 12.18 5.49
CA ASP A 259 -41.42 11.15 4.47
C ASP A 259 -40.42 11.59 3.38
N THR A 260 -39.90 12.82 3.46
CA THR A 260 -38.94 13.36 2.48
C THR A 260 -37.52 12.81 2.63
N LEU A 261 -37.20 12.17 3.77
CA LEU A 261 -35.87 11.62 4.06
C LEU A 261 -35.65 10.28 3.34
N PRO A 262 -34.56 10.13 2.57
CA PRO A 262 -34.21 8.82 2.03
C PRO A 262 -33.80 7.86 3.15
N ALA A 263 -34.05 6.56 2.95
CA ALA A 263 -33.70 5.51 3.92
C ALA A 263 -32.21 5.50 4.32
N SER A 264 -31.32 5.96 3.43
CA SER A 264 -29.88 6.13 3.68
C SER A 264 -29.56 7.16 4.75
N VAL A 265 -30.44 8.14 4.98
CA VAL A 265 -30.29 9.20 6.00
C VAL A 265 -30.95 8.82 7.33
N LEU A 266 -31.89 7.87 7.31
CA LEU A 266 -32.59 7.37 8.51
C LEU A 266 -31.83 6.26 9.26
N ALA A 267 -30.83 5.65 8.62
CA ALA A 267 -30.00 4.65 9.26
C ALA A 267 -28.99 5.34 10.19
N PRO A 268 -29.00 5.08 11.51
CA PRO A 268 -27.96 5.61 12.40
C PRO A 268 -26.60 5.09 11.91
N ALA A 269 -25.62 5.99 11.81
CA ALA A 269 -24.26 5.58 11.56
C ALA A 269 -23.82 4.69 12.72
N PRO A 270 -23.22 3.52 12.47
CA PRO A 270 -22.78 2.65 13.55
C PRO A 270 -21.81 3.41 14.45
N GLN A 271 -22.19 3.63 15.72
CA GLN A 271 -21.30 4.21 16.72
C GLN A 271 -20.15 3.23 16.96
N ARG A 272 -18.99 3.54 16.38
CA ARG A 272 -17.75 2.83 16.68
C ARG A 272 -17.10 3.49 17.90
N ALA A 273 -16.46 2.68 18.73
CA ALA A 273 -15.60 3.21 19.79
C ALA A 273 -14.51 4.12 19.19
N ALA A 274 -14.06 5.11 19.96
CA ALA A 274 -12.93 5.93 19.58
C ALA A 274 -11.69 5.04 19.38
N ASP A 275 -11.01 5.21 18.26
CA ASP A 275 -9.77 4.49 17.99
C ASP A 275 -8.63 5.09 18.82
N THR A 276 -8.36 4.47 19.97
CA THR A 276 -7.36 4.93 20.95
C THR A 276 -5.93 4.74 20.46
N LEU A 277 -5.71 3.93 19.42
CA LEU A 277 -4.43 3.71 18.75
C LEU A 277 -4.41 4.29 17.33
N GLY A 278 -5.49 4.99 16.96
CA GLY A 278 -5.68 5.57 15.65
C GLY A 278 -4.90 6.87 15.48
N MET A 279 -4.58 7.18 14.23
CA MET A 279 -3.96 8.44 13.82
C MET A 279 -4.86 9.16 12.83
N ALA A 280 -4.89 10.50 12.86
CA ALA A 280 -5.65 11.25 11.88
C ALA A 280 -5.11 11.00 10.46
N ALA A 281 -5.99 10.89 9.46
CA ALA A 281 -5.59 10.59 8.09
C ALA A 281 -4.61 11.62 7.49
N ALA A 282 -4.59 12.86 7.99
CA ALA A 282 -3.61 13.86 7.59
C ALA A 282 -2.20 13.50 8.10
N ASP A 283 -2.08 13.10 9.36
CA ASP A 283 -0.82 12.68 9.97
C ASP A 283 -0.31 11.36 9.37
N MET A 284 -1.21 10.40 9.14
CA MET A 284 -0.87 9.15 8.45
C MET A 284 -0.23 9.42 7.07
N ARG A 285 -0.78 10.36 6.29
CA ARG A 285 -0.20 10.72 4.99
C ARG A 285 1.12 11.46 5.14
N ARG A 286 1.20 12.44 6.05
CA ARG A 286 2.40 13.24 6.28
C ARG A 286 3.58 12.36 6.71
N LEU A 287 3.40 11.55 7.75
CA LEU A 287 4.42 10.62 8.25
C LEU A 287 4.69 9.49 7.25
N GLY A 288 3.65 9.02 6.56
CA GLY A 288 3.80 8.03 5.48
C GLY A 288 4.69 8.55 4.35
N TYR A 289 4.49 9.79 3.89
CA TYR A 289 5.37 10.40 2.87
C TYR A 289 6.78 10.62 3.38
N TRP A 290 6.96 11.02 4.64
CA TRP A 290 8.29 11.12 5.24
C TRP A 290 9.04 9.77 5.17
N VAL A 291 8.37 8.66 5.51
CA VAL A 291 8.97 7.31 5.41
C VAL A 291 9.27 6.94 3.96
N VAL A 292 8.37 7.26 3.03
CA VAL A 292 8.58 7.04 1.59
C VAL A 292 9.85 7.76 1.12
N ASP A 293 10.00 9.03 1.47
CA ASP A 293 11.16 9.84 1.07
C ASP A 293 12.47 9.24 1.60
N ARG A 294 12.52 8.85 2.88
CA ARG A 294 13.71 8.18 3.46
C ARG A 294 14.08 6.89 2.75
N VAL A 295 13.10 6.04 2.44
CA VAL A 295 13.35 4.77 1.75
C VAL A 295 13.78 5.00 0.29
N VAL A 296 13.23 6.00 -0.38
CA VAL A 296 13.64 6.38 -1.74
C VAL A 296 15.06 6.93 -1.73
N GLU A 297 15.40 7.85 -0.83
CA GLU A 297 16.74 8.40 -0.67
C GLU A 297 17.76 7.29 -0.45
N ARG A 298 17.50 6.38 0.50
CA ARG A 298 18.34 5.20 0.71
C ARG A 298 18.53 4.38 -0.56
N GLN A 299 17.46 4.09 -1.31
CA GLN A 299 17.54 3.29 -2.53
C GLN A 299 18.31 3.99 -3.67
N VAL A 300 18.33 5.33 -3.70
CA VAL A 300 19.05 6.13 -4.71
C VAL A 300 20.52 6.31 -4.33
N HIS A 301 20.82 6.46 -3.03
CA HIS A 301 22.14 6.80 -2.51
C HIS A 301 22.88 5.63 -1.83
N ARG A 302 22.32 4.41 -1.88
CA ARG A 302 22.88 3.22 -1.21
C ARG A 302 24.34 2.88 -1.51
N ASP A 303 24.93 3.42 -2.57
CA ASP A 303 26.33 3.23 -2.96
C ASP A 303 27.30 4.30 -2.40
N GLN A 304 26.75 5.36 -1.81
CA GLN A 304 27.45 6.49 -1.18
C GLN A 304 27.63 6.30 0.33
N GLU A 305 26.79 5.46 0.93
CA GLU A 305 26.84 5.12 2.36
C GLU A 305 27.76 3.91 2.62
N PRO A 306 28.23 3.70 3.87
CA PRO A 306 29.01 2.51 4.22
C PRO A 306 28.27 1.21 3.89
N ALA A 307 28.99 0.21 3.37
CA ALA A 307 28.43 -1.12 3.09
C ALA A 307 27.97 -1.85 4.38
N ILE A 308 28.54 -1.47 5.52
CA ILE A 308 28.13 -1.92 6.83
C ILE A 308 28.49 -0.83 7.83
N ARG A 309 27.61 -0.61 8.81
CA ARG A 309 27.89 0.22 9.97
C ARG A 309 27.53 -0.58 11.21
N THR A 310 28.51 -0.78 12.08
CA THR A 310 28.29 -1.37 13.40
C THR A 310 28.23 -0.26 14.43
N GLY A 311 27.54 -0.50 15.55
CA GLY A 311 27.49 0.44 16.66
C GLY A 311 28.01 -0.18 17.94
N ASP A 312 28.45 0.67 18.86
CA ASP A 312 28.76 0.26 20.22
C ASP A 312 27.46 -0.14 20.96
N PRO A 313 27.39 -1.34 21.60
CA PRO A 313 26.19 -1.80 22.26
C PRO A 313 25.70 -0.87 23.39
N GLU A 314 26.59 -0.30 24.19
CA GLU A 314 26.22 0.58 25.31
C GLU A 314 25.65 1.89 24.77
N ASN A 315 26.27 2.46 23.73
CA ASN A 315 25.79 3.66 23.07
C ASN A 315 24.41 3.45 22.39
N LEU A 316 24.24 2.35 21.66
CA LEU A 316 22.94 2.04 21.03
C LEU A 316 21.85 1.77 22.08
N GLN A 317 22.18 1.10 23.19
CA GLN A 317 21.25 0.91 24.30
C GLN A 317 20.87 2.25 24.96
N ALA A 318 21.81 3.18 25.07
CA ALA A 318 21.55 4.52 25.61
C ALA A 318 20.67 5.37 24.69
N LEU A 319 20.84 5.26 23.37
CA LEU A 319 20.08 6.03 22.36
C LEU A 319 18.68 5.45 22.08
N LEU A 320 18.56 4.14 21.95
CA LEU A 320 17.31 3.46 21.55
C LEU A 320 16.52 2.89 22.74
N GLY A 321 17.18 2.65 23.86
CA GLY A 321 16.59 2.06 25.05
C GLY A 321 16.05 3.10 26.03
N GLY A 322 15.97 2.70 27.30
CA GLY A 322 15.42 3.52 28.38
C GLY A 322 14.22 2.85 29.05
N ALA A 323 13.51 3.60 29.90
CA ALA A 323 12.25 3.15 30.47
C ALA A 323 11.15 3.14 29.38
N ILE A 324 10.19 2.22 29.49
CA ILE A 324 9.03 2.19 28.60
C ILE A 324 8.27 3.52 28.76
N PRO A 325 7.93 4.23 27.66
CA PRO A 325 7.20 5.49 27.75
C PRO A 325 5.73 5.26 28.12
N GLU A 326 5.29 5.83 29.25
CA GLU A 326 3.89 5.81 29.70
C GLU A 326 3.02 6.87 29.01
N GLN A 327 3.65 7.88 28.41
CA GLN A 327 2.99 8.98 27.71
C GLN A 327 3.41 8.99 26.24
N PRO A 328 2.54 9.46 25.32
CA PRO A 328 2.89 9.53 23.91
C PRO A 328 4.09 10.45 23.69
N MET A 329 4.96 10.03 22.77
CA MET A 329 6.08 10.82 22.28
C MET A 329 5.76 11.40 20.91
N ASP A 330 6.61 12.30 20.42
CA ASP A 330 6.48 12.79 19.05
C ASP A 330 6.78 11.67 18.04
N ALA A 331 5.82 11.43 17.14
CA ALA A 331 5.87 10.32 16.20
C ALA A 331 6.97 10.52 15.15
N GLU A 332 7.23 11.75 14.71
CA GLU A 332 8.26 12.04 13.71
C GLU A 332 9.66 11.88 14.29
N GLN A 333 9.90 12.37 15.52
CA GLN A 333 11.15 12.12 16.25
C GLN A 333 11.40 10.63 16.47
N SER A 334 10.35 9.87 16.77
CA SER A 334 10.45 8.42 16.95
C SER A 334 10.79 7.70 15.64
N LEU A 335 10.21 8.12 14.52
CA LEU A 335 10.55 7.62 13.18
C LEU A 335 11.96 8.01 12.76
N ALA A 336 12.41 9.23 13.05
CA ALA A 336 13.78 9.69 12.80
C ALA A 336 14.78 8.85 13.58
N LEU A 337 14.56 8.60 14.87
CA LEU A 337 15.42 7.76 15.68
C LEU A 337 15.52 6.32 15.13
N LEU A 338 14.40 5.75 14.71
CA LEU A 338 14.37 4.43 14.07
C LEU A 338 15.19 4.41 12.77
N ALA A 339 15.05 5.42 11.92
CA ALA A 339 15.75 5.49 10.64
C ALA A 339 17.25 5.79 10.81
N GLU A 340 17.60 6.82 11.56
CA GLU A 340 18.95 7.40 11.64
C GLU A 340 19.85 6.67 12.63
N VAL A 341 19.29 5.93 13.59
CA VAL A 341 20.07 5.17 14.57
C VAL A 341 19.90 3.68 14.34
N ALA A 342 18.67 3.14 14.46
CA ALA A 342 18.50 1.69 14.41
C ALA A 342 18.76 1.11 13.00
N LEU A 343 18.22 1.73 11.96
CA LEU A 343 18.37 1.26 10.57
C LEU A 343 19.67 1.72 9.91
N ASP A 344 20.39 2.67 10.47
CA ASP A 344 21.71 3.06 9.96
C ASP A 344 22.83 2.15 10.52
N HIS A 345 22.66 1.60 11.73
CA HIS A 345 23.63 0.67 12.35
C HIS A 345 23.35 -0.80 11.98
N GLN A 346 23.41 -1.11 10.69
CA GLN A 346 23.24 -2.48 10.21
C GLN A 346 24.17 -2.82 9.03
N GLN A 347 24.09 -4.09 8.60
CA GLN A 347 24.60 -4.50 7.30
C GLN A 347 23.70 -3.97 6.17
N HIS A 348 24.31 -3.37 5.16
CA HIS A 348 23.60 -2.87 4.00
C HIS A 348 23.69 -3.87 2.85
N GLY A 349 22.87 -4.93 2.93
CA GLY A 349 22.87 -6.03 1.96
C GLY A 349 22.46 -5.63 0.54
N ASP A 350 21.94 -4.43 0.34
CA ASP A 350 21.60 -3.84 -0.95
C ASP A 350 22.75 -2.99 -1.55
N HIS A 351 23.80 -2.71 -0.78
CA HIS A 351 24.96 -1.93 -1.21
C HIS A 351 25.77 -2.70 -2.29
N PRO A 352 26.24 -2.06 -3.40
CA PRO A 352 26.96 -2.75 -4.49
C PRO A 352 28.26 -3.47 -4.07
N ARG A 353 28.96 -2.93 -3.07
CA ARG A 353 30.18 -3.53 -2.46
C ARG A 353 29.92 -4.44 -1.25
N TYR A 354 28.67 -4.86 -1.01
CA TYR A 354 28.38 -5.86 0.01
C TYR A 354 28.40 -7.24 -0.64
N PHE A 355 29.47 -7.99 -0.39
CA PHE A 355 29.76 -9.31 -0.97
C PHE A 355 29.69 -10.45 0.07
N ALA A 356 29.45 -10.11 1.34
CA ALA A 356 29.38 -11.08 2.43
C ALA A 356 28.09 -11.91 2.36
N ARG A 357 28.17 -13.18 2.78
CA ARG A 357 27.03 -14.12 2.82
C ARG A 357 26.35 -14.21 1.44
N VAL A 358 25.03 -13.99 1.35
CA VAL A 358 24.30 -13.98 0.07
C VAL A 358 23.38 -12.75 0.00
N PRO A 359 23.91 -11.61 -0.46
CA PRO A 359 23.26 -10.31 -0.31
C PRO A 359 22.44 -9.91 -1.55
N GLY A 360 21.12 -10.10 -1.47
CA GLY A 360 20.20 -9.73 -2.54
C GLY A 360 19.59 -8.34 -2.33
N PRO A 361 19.80 -7.36 -3.24
CA PRO A 361 19.10 -6.08 -3.11
C PRO A 361 17.61 -6.24 -3.36
N ALA A 362 16.77 -5.60 -2.56
CA ALA A 362 15.33 -5.61 -2.77
C ALA A 362 14.92 -4.59 -3.86
N SER A 363 14.09 -5.03 -4.81
CA SER A 363 13.51 -4.12 -5.80
C SER A 363 12.46 -3.21 -5.18
N PHE A 364 12.35 -1.96 -5.66
CA PHE A 364 11.38 -1.01 -5.11
C PHE A 364 9.92 -1.46 -5.32
N ALA A 365 9.60 -2.10 -6.46
CA ALA A 365 8.27 -2.69 -6.66
C ALA A 365 7.93 -3.78 -5.62
N ALA A 366 8.93 -4.54 -5.17
CA ALA A 366 8.72 -5.52 -4.11
C ALA A 366 8.45 -4.86 -2.75
N ILE A 367 9.11 -3.74 -2.44
CA ILE A 367 8.85 -2.92 -1.25
C ILE A 367 7.41 -2.38 -1.27
N LEU A 368 6.96 -1.83 -2.40
CA LEU A 368 5.57 -1.37 -2.55
C LEU A 368 4.55 -2.49 -2.32
N GLY A 369 4.84 -3.69 -2.81
CA GLY A 369 3.98 -4.86 -2.62
C GLY A 369 3.90 -5.29 -1.16
N GLU A 370 5.01 -5.20 -0.42
CA GLU A 370 5.06 -5.46 1.02
C GLU A 370 4.28 -4.39 1.79
N TRP A 371 4.48 -3.10 1.51
CA TRP A 371 3.75 -2.00 2.15
C TRP A 371 2.24 -2.09 1.94
N LEU A 372 1.79 -2.46 0.74
CA LEU A 372 0.36 -2.74 0.50
C LEU A 372 -0.13 -3.91 1.36
N GLY A 373 0.59 -5.04 1.37
CA GLY A 373 0.23 -6.20 2.18
C GLY A 373 0.11 -5.88 3.67
N THR A 374 1.08 -5.16 4.21
CA THR A 374 1.10 -4.71 5.61
C THR A 374 0.01 -3.69 5.90
N GLY A 375 -0.19 -2.69 5.02
CA GLY A 375 -1.20 -1.64 5.22
C GLY A 375 -2.63 -2.16 5.21
N PHE A 376 -2.92 -3.20 4.41
CA PHE A 376 -4.21 -3.91 4.44
C PHE A 376 -4.29 -5.00 5.52
N ASN A 377 -3.25 -5.19 6.33
CA ASN A 377 -3.11 -6.25 7.34
C ASN A 377 -3.50 -7.63 6.80
N THR A 378 -2.92 -7.99 5.66
CA THR A 378 -3.36 -9.15 4.86
C THR A 378 -3.05 -10.49 5.53
N ILE A 379 -4.09 -11.32 5.73
CA ILE A 379 -3.94 -12.72 6.12
C ILE A 379 -4.07 -13.65 4.89
N ALA A 380 -3.09 -14.54 4.70
CA ALA A 380 -3.03 -15.50 3.59
C ALA A 380 -3.07 -16.95 4.08
N SER A 381 -3.88 -17.22 5.12
CA SER A 381 -3.98 -18.53 5.75
C SER A 381 -5.04 -19.41 5.10
N SER A 382 -6.27 -18.90 4.97
CA SER A 382 -7.42 -19.65 4.47
C SER A 382 -8.06 -18.93 3.28
N TRP A 383 -8.75 -19.71 2.45
CA TRP A 383 -9.50 -19.16 1.32
C TRP A 383 -10.61 -18.20 1.78
N GLY A 384 -11.38 -18.56 2.80
CA GLY A 384 -12.45 -17.71 3.33
C GLY A 384 -11.94 -16.43 4.01
N GLY A 385 -10.72 -16.45 4.57
CA GLY A 385 -10.11 -15.29 5.22
C GLY A 385 -9.32 -14.36 4.28
N GLY A 386 -9.00 -14.80 3.07
CA GLY A 386 -8.10 -14.05 2.18
C GLY A 386 -7.96 -14.64 0.77
N SER A 387 -9.08 -14.83 0.06
CA SER A 387 -9.11 -15.47 -1.27
C SER A 387 -8.24 -14.76 -2.32
N GLY A 388 -8.21 -13.43 -2.33
CA GLY A 388 -7.34 -12.64 -3.21
C GLY A 388 -5.84 -12.93 -2.96
N PRO A 389 -5.33 -12.66 -1.75
CA PRO A 389 -3.94 -12.98 -1.37
C PRO A 389 -3.55 -14.45 -1.56
N ALA A 390 -4.45 -15.40 -1.24
CA ALA A 390 -4.23 -16.82 -1.47
C ALA A 390 -4.10 -17.13 -2.97
N MET A 391 -4.97 -16.57 -3.82
CA MET A 391 -4.86 -16.73 -5.27
C MET A 391 -3.55 -16.14 -5.81
N VAL A 392 -3.10 -14.99 -5.29
CA VAL A 392 -1.80 -14.41 -5.67
C VAL A 392 -0.65 -15.37 -5.34
N GLU A 393 -0.66 -16.02 -4.17
CA GLU A 393 0.36 -17.02 -3.81
C GLU A 393 0.33 -18.23 -4.74
N THR A 394 -0.83 -18.79 -5.03
CA THR A 394 -0.99 -19.87 -6.02
C THR A 394 -0.41 -19.50 -7.38
N VAL A 395 -0.72 -18.30 -7.88
CA VAL A 395 -0.23 -17.81 -9.17
C VAL A 395 1.30 -17.66 -9.17
N VAL A 396 1.86 -17.06 -8.12
CA VAL A 396 3.31 -16.85 -7.99
C VAL A 396 4.05 -18.18 -7.89
N ILE A 397 3.54 -19.14 -7.12
CA ILE A 397 4.12 -20.49 -7.02
C ILE A 397 4.13 -21.14 -8.40
N GLY A 398 3.03 -21.08 -9.15
CA GLY A 398 2.95 -21.61 -10.52
C GLY A 398 3.98 -20.96 -11.46
N TRP A 399 4.13 -19.63 -11.41
CA TRP A 399 5.16 -18.93 -12.19
C TRP A 399 6.57 -19.37 -11.82
N LEU A 400 6.90 -19.45 -10.54
CA LEU A 400 8.24 -19.82 -10.09
C LEU A 400 8.55 -21.30 -10.41
N ALA A 401 7.60 -22.20 -10.22
CA ALA A 401 7.71 -23.59 -10.63
C ALA A 401 8.00 -23.70 -12.14
N GLN A 402 7.24 -22.99 -12.98
CA GLN A 402 7.46 -22.95 -14.42
C GLN A 402 8.85 -22.41 -14.80
N LEU A 403 9.28 -21.31 -14.16
CA LEU A 403 10.59 -20.71 -14.46
C LEU A 403 11.76 -21.65 -14.12
N LEU A 404 11.62 -22.43 -13.05
CA LEU A 404 12.58 -23.43 -12.61
C LEU A 404 12.47 -24.75 -13.41
N GLY A 405 11.48 -24.88 -14.29
CA GLY A 405 11.24 -26.07 -15.10
C GLY A 405 10.61 -27.23 -14.33
N MET A 406 10.00 -26.96 -13.18
CA MET A 406 9.31 -27.97 -12.40
C MET A 406 8.03 -28.42 -13.13
N PRO A 407 7.60 -29.69 -12.97
CA PRO A 407 6.38 -30.19 -13.60
C PRO A 407 5.11 -29.42 -13.17
N PRO A 408 4.07 -29.32 -14.02
CA PRO A 408 2.85 -28.55 -13.73
C PRO A 408 2.10 -28.98 -12.46
N GLU A 409 2.22 -30.24 -12.05
CA GLU A 409 1.63 -30.81 -10.84
C GLU A 409 2.36 -30.41 -9.54
N THR A 410 3.44 -29.63 -9.64
CA THR A 410 4.19 -29.14 -8.48
C THR A 410 3.33 -28.19 -7.66
N GLU A 411 3.17 -28.50 -6.38
CA GLU A 411 2.58 -27.58 -5.41
C GLU A 411 3.67 -26.88 -4.59
N GLY A 412 3.30 -25.83 -3.85
CA GLY A 412 4.26 -25.14 -3.02
C GLY A 412 3.63 -24.28 -1.93
N VAL A 413 4.51 -23.65 -1.17
CA VAL A 413 4.14 -22.75 -0.07
C VAL A 413 5.23 -21.72 0.20
N LEU A 414 4.85 -20.45 0.39
CA LEU A 414 5.78 -19.37 0.76
C LEU A 414 5.89 -19.21 2.29
N GLN A 415 7.13 -19.22 2.77
CA GLN A 415 7.48 -19.22 4.19
C GLN A 415 8.55 -18.17 4.47
N SER A 416 9.05 -18.10 5.71
CA SER A 416 10.03 -17.08 6.10
C SER A 416 11.36 -17.17 5.34
N GLY A 417 11.84 -18.38 5.06
CA GLY A 417 13.10 -18.58 4.36
C GLY A 417 13.48 -20.05 4.26
N GLY A 418 14.69 -20.30 3.73
CA GLY A 418 15.17 -21.62 3.37
C GLY A 418 15.22 -22.60 4.54
N SER A 419 15.49 -22.13 5.77
CA SER A 419 15.46 -23.01 6.93
C SER A 419 14.06 -23.60 7.17
N LEU A 420 13.01 -22.78 7.15
CA LEU A 420 11.65 -23.28 7.36
C LEU A 420 11.14 -24.04 6.13
N ALA A 421 11.46 -23.58 4.92
CA ALA A 421 11.11 -24.25 3.67
C ALA A 421 11.73 -25.66 3.55
N ASN A 422 13.01 -25.80 3.90
CA ASN A 422 13.69 -27.10 3.93
C ASN A 422 13.12 -28.01 5.03
N LEU A 423 12.80 -27.47 6.23
CA LEU A 423 12.14 -28.26 7.26
C LEU A 423 10.77 -28.78 6.79
N THR A 424 9.97 -27.94 6.14
CA THR A 424 8.71 -28.33 5.52
C THR A 424 8.90 -29.45 4.49
N ALA A 425 9.90 -29.34 3.61
CA ALA A 425 10.23 -30.37 2.65
C ALA A 425 10.66 -31.69 3.32
N PHE A 426 11.44 -31.64 4.40
CA PHE A 426 11.90 -32.82 5.12
C PHE A 426 10.75 -33.54 5.85
N LEU A 427 9.85 -32.78 6.48
CA LEU A 427 8.65 -33.34 7.12
C LEU A 427 7.76 -34.07 6.11
N VAL A 428 7.55 -33.47 4.93
CA VAL A 428 6.85 -34.13 3.82
C VAL A 428 7.59 -35.39 3.37
N ALA A 429 8.91 -35.33 3.19
CA ALA A 429 9.71 -36.49 2.81
C ALA A 429 9.57 -37.63 3.83
N ARG A 430 9.65 -37.32 5.13
CA ARG A 430 9.49 -38.31 6.20
C ARG A 430 8.09 -38.94 6.20
N GLN A 431 7.04 -38.13 6.02
CA GLN A 431 5.67 -38.60 5.97
C GLN A 431 5.42 -39.50 4.74
N GLU A 432 5.88 -39.07 3.57
CA GLU A 432 5.61 -39.74 2.30
C GLU A 432 6.46 -41.00 2.08
N THR A 433 7.65 -41.08 2.69
CA THR A 433 8.49 -42.28 2.65
C THR A 433 8.11 -43.33 3.70
N GLY A 434 7.42 -42.92 4.77
CA GLY A 434 7.07 -43.81 5.88
C GLY A 434 8.28 -44.39 6.63
N ALA A 435 9.46 -43.78 6.49
CA ALA A 435 10.71 -44.32 7.05
C ALA A 435 10.73 -44.38 8.59
N GLY A 436 9.84 -43.63 9.26
CA GLY A 436 9.67 -43.65 10.70
C GLY A 436 10.95 -43.28 11.45
N GLU A 437 11.27 -44.01 12.52
CA GLU A 437 12.48 -43.83 13.31
C GLU A 437 13.74 -44.43 12.65
N ARG A 438 13.59 -45.21 11.57
CA ARG A 438 14.71 -45.84 10.86
C ARG A 438 15.24 -45.01 9.69
N GLY A 439 14.63 -43.87 9.41
CA GLY A 439 15.03 -42.99 8.31
C GLY A 439 16.45 -42.44 8.46
N VAL A 440 17.19 -42.41 7.36
CA VAL A 440 18.54 -41.82 7.26
C VAL A 440 18.55 -40.72 6.20
N ALA A 441 19.16 -39.59 6.54
CA ALA A 441 19.35 -38.48 5.62
C ALA A 441 20.83 -38.31 5.25
N TYR A 442 21.11 -38.05 3.98
CA TYR A 442 22.45 -37.87 3.43
C TYR A 442 22.62 -36.46 2.89
N LEU A 443 23.70 -35.80 3.29
CA LEU A 443 24.10 -34.47 2.86
C LEU A 443 25.63 -34.38 2.80
N THR A 444 26.16 -33.28 2.27
CA THR A 444 27.60 -33.09 2.14
C THR A 444 28.15 -32.23 3.27
N ASP A 445 29.47 -32.25 3.46
CA ASP A 445 30.21 -31.30 4.30
C ASP A 445 30.13 -29.83 3.79
N GLN A 446 29.52 -29.59 2.62
CA GLN A 446 29.26 -28.26 2.05
C GLN A 446 27.81 -27.80 2.23
N SER A 447 26.92 -28.68 2.71
CA SER A 447 25.52 -28.35 2.94
C SER A 447 25.37 -27.26 4.00
N HIS A 448 24.34 -26.42 3.87
CA HIS A 448 24.11 -25.33 4.81
C HIS A 448 23.82 -25.88 6.22
N ALA A 449 24.42 -25.27 7.25
CA ALA A 449 24.34 -25.77 8.64
C ALA A 449 22.89 -25.87 9.18
N SER A 450 21.95 -25.09 8.63
CA SER A 450 20.54 -25.21 9.03
C SER A 450 19.91 -26.54 8.63
N LEU A 451 20.43 -27.26 7.63
CA LEU A 451 19.84 -28.51 7.15
C LEU A 451 20.02 -29.63 8.20
N VAL A 452 21.22 -29.75 8.78
CA VAL A 452 21.48 -30.66 9.91
C VAL A 452 20.55 -30.35 11.07
N ARG A 453 20.45 -29.06 11.43
CA ARG A 453 19.55 -28.59 12.49
C ARG A 453 18.09 -28.97 12.21
N ASN A 454 17.62 -28.81 10.98
CA ASN A 454 16.26 -29.18 10.58
C ASN A 454 16.01 -30.68 10.69
N LEU A 455 16.97 -31.52 10.27
CA LEU A 455 16.85 -32.98 10.36
C LEU A 455 16.78 -33.42 11.84
N GLN A 456 17.58 -32.80 12.70
CA GLN A 456 17.53 -33.02 14.14
C GLN A 456 16.20 -32.56 14.76
N HIS A 457 15.70 -31.37 14.41
CA HIS A 457 14.40 -30.87 14.88
C HIS A 457 13.22 -31.69 14.37
N MET A 458 13.34 -32.27 13.17
CA MET A 458 12.37 -33.24 12.67
C MET A 458 12.38 -34.53 13.50
N GLY A 459 13.44 -34.80 14.28
CA GLY A 459 13.55 -35.93 15.20
C GLY A 459 14.49 -37.04 14.75
N LEU A 460 15.38 -36.79 13.78
CA LEU A 460 16.43 -37.76 13.43
C LEU A 460 17.58 -37.64 14.45
N PRO A 461 18.04 -38.75 15.05
CA PRO A 461 19.23 -38.71 15.88
C PRO A 461 20.46 -38.44 15.02
N GLU A 462 21.50 -37.87 15.62
CA GLU A 462 22.76 -37.50 14.94
C GLU A 462 23.36 -38.65 14.13
N ARG A 463 23.32 -39.87 14.69
CA ARG A 463 23.76 -41.11 14.01
C ARG A 463 22.93 -41.52 12.79
N GLN A 464 21.89 -40.79 12.40
CA GLN A 464 21.08 -41.02 11.19
C GLN A 464 21.14 -39.81 10.24
N VAL A 465 22.02 -38.86 10.52
CA VAL A 465 22.36 -37.74 9.65
C VAL A 465 23.78 -37.97 9.13
N ARG A 466 23.90 -38.36 7.86
CA ARG A 466 25.18 -38.69 7.21
C ARG A 466 25.73 -37.43 6.54
N ILE A 467 26.82 -36.89 7.10
CA ILE A 467 27.60 -35.81 6.49
C ILE A 467 28.74 -36.45 5.72
N LEU A 468 28.61 -36.48 4.40
CA LEU A 468 29.56 -37.11 3.49
C LEU A 468 30.65 -36.12 3.06
N PRO A 469 31.90 -36.57 2.86
CA PRO A 469 32.95 -35.72 2.33
C PRO A 469 32.58 -35.25 0.91
N SER A 470 32.94 -34.02 0.59
CA SER A 470 32.81 -33.51 -0.78
C SER A 470 33.98 -33.90 -1.68
N ASP A 471 33.71 -34.01 -2.98
CA ASP A 471 34.71 -34.21 -4.02
C ASP A 471 35.72 -33.03 -4.08
N PRO A 472 36.80 -33.11 -4.89
CA PRO A 472 37.77 -32.00 -5.02
C PRO A 472 37.14 -30.66 -5.48
N ASP A 473 35.97 -30.72 -6.10
CA ASP A 473 35.21 -29.56 -6.56
C ASP A 473 34.13 -29.10 -5.58
N TYR A 474 34.13 -29.61 -4.34
CA TYR A 474 33.17 -29.26 -3.29
C TYR A 474 31.72 -29.67 -3.61
N ARG A 475 31.53 -30.76 -4.35
CA ARG A 475 30.24 -31.37 -4.69
C ARG A 475 30.05 -32.68 -3.93
N MET A 476 28.82 -33.17 -3.86
CA MET A 476 28.51 -34.49 -3.34
C MET A 476 29.23 -35.58 -4.13
N ASP A 477 30.03 -36.37 -3.44
CA ASP A 477 30.64 -37.58 -3.98
C ASP A 477 29.58 -38.70 -4.07
N VAL A 478 29.25 -39.09 -5.30
CA VAL A 478 28.23 -40.09 -5.60
C VAL A 478 28.67 -41.50 -5.17
N GLU A 479 29.96 -41.80 -5.22
CA GLU A 479 30.49 -43.10 -4.80
C GLU A 479 30.41 -43.23 -3.27
N ALA A 480 30.86 -42.20 -2.55
CA ALA A 480 30.74 -42.15 -1.09
C ALA A 480 29.27 -42.24 -0.64
N LEU A 481 28.36 -41.56 -1.34
CA LEU A 481 26.91 -41.66 -1.08
C LEU A 481 26.39 -43.08 -1.31
N THR A 482 26.76 -43.70 -2.43
CA THR A 482 26.31 -45.05 -2.77
C THR A 482 26.78 -46.06 -1.72
N GLN A 483 28.03 -45.95 -1.28
CA GLN A 483 28.59 -46.79 -0.22
C GLN A 483 27.83 -46.60 1.10
N ALA A 484 27.60 -45.36 1.53
CA ALA A 484 26.87 -45.06 2.76
C ALA A 484 25.43 -45.63 2.74
N ILE A 485 24.74 -45.52 1.59
CA ILE A 485 23.41 -46.11 1.39
C ILE A 485 23.44 -47.64 1.58
N HIS A 486 24.44 -48.33 1.01
CA HIS A 486 24.57 -49.78 1.16
C HIS A 486 24.85 -50.19 2.61
N GLU A 487 25.72 -49.46 3.31
CA GLU A 487 26.06 -49.71 4.72
C GLU A 487 24.83 -49.53 5.63
N ASP A 488 24.07 -48.44 5.44
CA ASP A 488 22.89 -48.16 6.25
C ASP A 488 21.77 -49.19 6.01
N ARG A 489 21.59 -49.65 4.76
CA ARG A 489 20.68 -50.77 4.47
C ARG A 489 21.13 -52.05 5.14
N ALA A 490 22.42 -52.38 5.09
CA ALA A 490 22.97 -53.57 5.76
C ALA A 490 22.79 -53.50 7.28
N ALA A 491 22.81 -52.29 7.86
CA ALA A 491 22.50 -52.04 9.27
C ALA A 491 21.00 -52.03 9.61
N GLY A 492 20.11 -52.32 8.66
CA GLY A 492 18.65 -52.36 8.86
C GLY A 492 17.97 -50.99 8.93
N LEU A 493 18.70 -49.93 8.57
CA LEU A 493 18.17 -48.56 8.45
C LEU A 493 17.54 -48.34 7.07
N VAL A 494 16.77 -47.26 6.95
CA VAL A 494 16.03 -46.90 5.73
C VAL A 494 16.63 -45.61 5.15
N PRO A 495 17.39 -45.69 4.04
CA PRO A 495 17.78 -44.50 3.29
C PRO A 495 16.53 -43.72 2.87
N MET A 496 16.32 -42.54 3.47
CA MET A 496 15.06 -41.81 3.37
C MET A 496 15.18 -40.59 2.47
N LEU A 497 16.27 -39.84 2.61
CA LEU A 497 16.40 -38.50 2.03
C LEU A 497 17.84 -38.24 1.58
N VAL A 498 18.03 -37.86 0.32
CA VAL A 498 19.27 -37.23 -0.15
C VAL A 498 19.03 -35.74 -0.33
N VAL A 499 19.87 -34.92 0.29
CA VAL A 499 19.83 -33.46 0.26
C VAL A 499 20.97 -32.96 -0.63
N ALA A 500 20.66 -32.66 -1.88
CA ALA A 500 21.60 -32.07 -2.82
C ALA A 500 21.56 -30.54 -2.77
N SER A 501 22.67 -29.90 -3.09
CA SER A 501 22.82 -28.44 -3.14
C SER A 501 22.80 -27.95 -4.58
N ALA A 502 21.89 -27.03 -4.89
CA ALA A 502 21.87 -26.25 -6.12
C ALA A 502 22.52 -24.88 -5.86
N GLY A 503 23.83 -24.89 -5.64
CA GLY A 503 24.63 -23.72 -5.24
C GLY A 503 24.90 -23.73 -3.74
N THR A 504 26.02 -24.34 -3.33
CA THR A 504 26.49 -24.34 -1.94
C THR A 504 26.81 -22.91 -1.49
N THR A 505 26.63 -22.65 -0.18
CA THR A 505 26.80 -21.29 0.37
C THR A 505 28.25 -20.81 0.23
N ASN A 506 29.22 -21.70 0.43
CA ASN A 506 30.64 -21.34 0.41
C ASN A 506 31.16 -21.10 -1.00
N THR A 507 30.95 -22.02 -1.94
CA THR A 507 31.64 -22.02 -3.24
C THR A 507 30.72 -21.87 -4.44
N GLY A 508 29.40 -21.84 -4.24
CA GLY A 508 28.44 -21.87 -5.35
C GLY A 508 28.45 -23.19 -6.13
N ALA A 509 29.04 -24.25 -5.58
CA ALA A 509 29.09 -25.56 -6.21
C ALA A 509 27.67 -26.15 -6.35
N VAL A 510 27.45 -26.87 -7.45
CA VAL A 510 26.22 -27.62 -7.69
C VAL A 510 26.56 -29.09 -7.65
N ASP A 511 25.81 -29.83 -6.83
CA ASP A 511 25.91 -31.28 -6.77
C ASP A 511 25.46 -31.90 -8.11
N PRO A 512 25.92 -33.11 -8.48
CA PRO A 512 25.59 -33.71 -9.78
C PRO A 512 24.13 -34.17 -9.86
N LEU A 513 23.19 -33.21 -9.96
CA LEU A 513 21.75 -33.42 -9.83
C LEU A 513 21.19 -34.52 -10.75
N PRO A 514 21.58 -34.63 -12.04
CA PRO A 514 21.06 -35.69 -12.90
C PRO A 514 21.45 -37.09 -12.44
N VAL A 515 22.67 -37.24 -11.93
CA VAL A 515 23.21 -38.51 -11.43
C VAL A 515 22.55 -38.86 -10.09
N LEU A 516 22.45 -37.88 -9.19
CA LEU A 516 21.78 -38.05 -7.89
C LEU A 516 20.30 -38.38 -8.04
N ALA A 517 19.59 -37.71 -8.95
CA ALA A 517 18.18 -38.02 -9.24
C ALA A 517 18.02 -39.48 -9.71
N SER A 518 18.85 -39.93 -10.66
CA SER A 518 18.83 -41.32 -11.14
C SER A 518 19.18 -42.34 -10.04
N LEU A 519 20.09 -41.99 -9.12
CA LEU A 519 20.40 -42.82 -7.95
C LEU A 519 19.20 -42.90 -7.01
N CYS A 520 18.61 -41.76 -6.64
CA CYS A 520 17.48 -41.69 -5.74
C CYS A 520 16.25 -42.43 -6.28
N GLU A 521 15.95 -42.30 -7.57
CA GLU A 521 14.88 -43.07 -8.23
C GLU A 521 15.11 -44.57 -8.13
N ARG A 522 16.32 -45.04 -8.46
CA ARG A 522 16.69 -46.46 -8.36
C ARG A 522 16.60 -47.01 -6.93
N GLU A 523 17.08 -46.23 -5.97
CA GLU A 523 17.15 -46.62 -4.57
C GLU A 523 15.86 -46.33 -3.80
N SER A 524 14.83 -45.75 -4.46
CA SER A 524 13.58 -45.31 -3.84
C SER A 524 13.79 -44.35 -2.65
N ILE A 525 14.70 -43.40 -2.80
CA ILE A 525 15.04 -42.38 -1.80
C ILE A 525 14.43 -41.04 -2.21
N TRP A 526 13.93 -40.26 -1.26
CA TRP A 526 13.44 -38.90 -1.55
C TRP A 526 14.59 -38.01 -2.00
N PHE A 527 14.46 -37.42 -3.20
CA PHE A 527 15.46 -36.49 -3.74
C PHE A 527 15.08 -35.04 -3.46
N HIS A 528 15.77 -34.40 -2.52
CA HIS A 528 15.58 -33.01 -2.18
C HIS A 528 16.73 -32.15 -2.71
N VAL A 529 16.41 -30.97 -3.23
CA VAL A 529 17.38 -29.97 -3.66
C VAL A 529 17.23 -28.67 -2.86
N ASP A 530 18.26 -28.33 -2.09
CA ASP A 530 18.41 -27.01 -1.47
C ASP A 530 19.00 -26.04 -2.50
N GLY A 531 18.13 -25.26 -3.13
CA GLY A 531 18.46 -24.21 -4.06
C GLY A 531 18.25 -22.82 -3.50
N ALA A 532 18.30 -22.67 -2.16
CA ALA A 532 17.97 -21.43 -1.43
C ALA A 532 18.50 -20.17 -2.13
N TYR A 533 19.75 -20.15 -2.58
CA TYR A 533 20.24 -19.03 -3.38
C TYR A 533 20.48 -19.34 -4.86
N GLY A 534 20.92 -20.55 -5.20
CA GLY A 534 21.41 -20.84 -6.54
C GLY A 534 20.32 -21.21 -7.55
N ALA A 535 19.15 -21.70 -7.12
CA ALA A 535 18.07 -22.08 -8.04
C ALA A 535 17.63 -20.94 -9.00
N PRO A 536 17.53 -19.67 -8.57
CA PRO A 536 17.33 -18.53 -9.48
C PRO A 536 18.30 -18.45 -10.67
N ALA A 537 19.53 -18.99 -10.58
CA ALA A 537 20.48 -18.99 -11.70
C ALA A 537 19.93 -19.73 -12.94
N ALA A 538 19.00 -20.68 -12.75
CA ALA A 538 18.33 -21.41 -13.83
C ALA A 538 17.51 -20.49 -14.77
N LEU A 539 17.29 -19.23 -14.39
CA LEU A 539 16.68 -18.23 -15.27
C LEU A 539 17.62 -17.83 -16.43
N THR A 540 18.93 -18.01 -16.29
CA THR A 540 19.93 -17.73 -17.33
C THR A 540 20.23 -18.99 -18.16
N PRO A 541 20.68 -18.88 -19.42
CA PRO A 541 21.05 -20.04 -20.23
C PRO A 541 22.18 -20.88 -19.59
N ALA A 542 23.27 -20.23 -19.15
CA ALA A 542 24.41 -20.89 -18.53
C ALA A 542 24.03 -21.54 -17.19
N GLY A 543 23.31 -20.81 -16.33
CA GLY A 543 22.82 -21.35 -15.06
C GLY A 543 21.83 -22.50 -15.25
N ARG A 544 20.96 -22.47 -16.27
CA ARG A 544 20.05 -23.58 -16.59
C ARG A 544 20.80 -24.84 -16.99
N ALA A 545 21.86 -24.72 -17.77
CA ALA A 545 22.71 -25.85 -18.13
C ALA A 545 23.44 -26.40 -16.89
N TYR A 546 23.98 -25.51 -16.04
CA TYR A 546 24.71 -25.91 -14.84
C TYR A 546 23.81 -26.53 -13.76
N LEU A 547 22.54 -26.14 -13.69
CA LEU A 547 21.51 -26.67 -12.79
C LEU A 547 20.61 -27.72 -13.46
N ALA A 548 21.08 -28.36 -14.54
CA ALA A 548 20.33 -29.44 -15.19
C ALA A 548 19.98 -30.52 -14.16
N GLY A 549 18.71 -30.92 -14.10
CA GLY A 549 18.21 -31.92 -13.15
C GLY A 549 17.31 -31.39 -12.04
N LEU A 550 17.19 -30.06 -11.85
CA LEU A 550 16.27 -29.47 -10.86
C LEU A 550 14.84 -30.02 -10.95
N ALA A 551 14.31 -30.16 -12.18
CA ALA A 551 12.95 -30.63 -12.45
C ALA A 551 12.67 -32.07 -11.95
N ARG A 552 13.72 -32.85 -11.64
CA ARG A 552 13.61 -34.23 -11.15
C ARG A 552 13.57 -34.32 -9.62
N ALA A 553 13.77 -33.21 -8.91
CA ALA A 553 13.66 -33.18 -7.46
C ALA A 553 12.23 -33.51 -7.00
N ASP A 554 12.10 -34.31 -5.95
CA ASP A 554 10.83 -34.51 -5.26
C ASP A 554 10.43 -33.27 -4.46
N SER A 555 11.43 -32.54 -3.93
CA SER A 555 11.26 -31.21 -3.37
C SER A 555 12.41 -30.27 -3.71
N LEU A 556 12.09 -29.00 -3.94
CA LEU A 556 13.03 -27.93 -4.26
C LEU A 556 12.75 -26.71 -3.39
N VAL A 557 13.79 -26.13 -2.80
CA VAL A 557 13.70 -24.89 -2.03
C VAL A 557 14.47 -23.77 -2.72
N LEU A 558 13.92 -22.55 -2.65
CA LEU A 558 14.62 -21.31 -3.00
C LEU A 558 14.20 -20.18 -2.07
N ASP A 559 15.06 -19.17 -1.91
CA ASP A 559 14.79 -17.94 -1.16
C ASP A 559 14.68 -16.76 -2.14
N PRO A 560 13.45 -16.33 -2.47
CA PRO A 560 13.27 -15.14 -3.28
C PRO A 560 13.93 -13.88 -2.70
N HIS A 561 14.08 -13.77 -1.38
CA HIS A 561 14.76 -12.64 -0.75
C HIS A 561 16.29 -12.62 -0.97
N LYS A 562 16.86 -13.69 -1.56
CA LYS A 562 18.23 -13.71 -2.03
C LYS A 562 18.24 -13.18 -3.47
N TRP A 563 18.30 -14.07 -4.45
CA TRP A 563 18.63 -13.67 -5.82
C TRP A 563 17.42 -13.43 -6.75
N LEU A 564 16.21 -13.33 -6.17
CA LEU A 564 15.04 -12.79 -6.86
C LEU A 564 14.68 -11.39 -6.35
N PHE A 565 15.59 -10.72 -5.65
CA PHE A 565 15.51 -9.28 -5.36
C PHE A 565 14.24 -8.87 -4.59
N GLN A 566 13.85 -9.69 -3.60
CA GLN A 566 12.70 -9.44 -2.72
C GLN A 566 13.17 -8.98 -1.34
N PRO A 567 12.41 -8.14 -0.62
CA PRO A 567 12.71 -7.83 0.78
C PRO A 567 12.52 -9.07 1.67
N TYR A 568 13.28 -9.12 2.76
CA TYR A 568 13.09 -10.13 3.81
C TYR A 568 11.66 -10.06 4.37
N ASP A 569 11.00 -11.17 4.68
CA ASP A 569 11.41 -12.57 4.54
C ASP A 569 10.64 -13.23 3.36
N ALA A 570 11.22 -14.26 2.74
CA ALA A 570 10.61 -15.00 1.64
C ALA A 570 11.42 -16.25 1.28
N GLY A 571 10.92 -17.43 1.65
CA GLY A 571 11.37 -18.74 1.16
C GLY A 571 10.22 -19.44 0.45
N LEU A 572 10.54 -20.31 -0.49
CA LEU A 572 9.57 -21.10 -1.25
C LEU A 572 9.97 -22.58 -1.14
N CYS A 573 9.03 -23.40 -0.68
CA CYS A 573 9.11 -24.85 -0.77
C CYS A 573 8.23 -25.32 -1.94
N LEU A 574 8.81 -26.06 -2.88
CA LEU A 574 8.11 -26.73 -3.97
C LEU A 574 8.15 -28.24 -3.75
N ILE A 575 7.00 -28.90 -3.90
CA ILE A 575 6.84 -30.35 -3.78
C ILE A 575 6.22 -30.88 -5.08
N ARG A 576 6.91 -31.83 -5.73
CA ARG A 576 6.48 -32.47 -6.99
C ARG A 576 5.44 -33.58 -6.77
N ARG A 577 4.73 -33.56 -5.65
CA ARG A 577 3.72 -34.56 -5.27
C ARG A 577 2.45 -33.83 -4.82
N PRO A 578 1.40 -33.77 -5.66
CA PRO A 578 0.15 -33.11 -5.32
C PRO A 578 -0.45 -33.58 -3.98
N GLY A 579 -0.87 -32.62 -3.17
CA GLY A 579 -1.51 -32.85 -1.87
C GLY A 579 -0.59 -33.37 -0.77
N ALA A 580 0.71 -33.53 -1.01
CA ALA A 580 1.65 -34.00 0.01
C ALA A 580 1.82 -33.00 1.15
N LEU A 581 1.79 -31.69 0.86
CA LEU A 581 1.78 -30.65 1.87
C LEU A 581 0.53 -30.76 2.76
N GLU A 582 -0.63 -30.97 2.16
CA GLU A 582 -1.89 -31.06 2.89
C GLU A 582 -1.97 -32.33 3.75
N ARG A 583 -1.55 -33.49 3.22
CA ARG A 583 -1.44 -34.73 4.00
C ARG A 583 -0.49 -34.60 5.19
N CYS A 584 0.54 -33.77 5.07
CA CYS A 584 1.54 -33.57 6.11
C CYS A 584 1.11 -32.55 7.19
N PHE A 585 0.37 -31.50 6.83
CA PHE A 585 0.14 -30.34 7.71
C PHE A 585 -1.33 -30.01 8.00
N ALA A 586 -2.30 -30.64 7.34
CA ALA A 586 -3.69 -30.25 7.52
C ALA A 586 -4.17 -30.40 8.97
N MET A 587 -4.81 -29.34 9.45
CA MET A 587 -5.47 -29.29 10.75
C MET A 587 -6.92 -28.83 10.57
N TYR A 588 -7.84 -29.46 11.29
CA TYR A 588 -9.28 -29.17 11.20
C TYR A 588 -9.87 -28.83 12.57
N PRO A 589 -9.39 -27.75 13.25
CA PRO A 589 -9.96 -27.35 14.53
C PRO A 589 -11.37 -26.78 14.36
N GLU A 590 -12.20 -26.94 15.38
CA GLU A 590 -13.63 -26.63 15.34
C GLU A 590 -13.94 -25.16 14.99
N TYR A 591 -13.10 -24.22 15.43
CA TYR A 591 -13.29 -22.78 15.23
C TYR A 591 -12.94 -22.27 13.81
N LEU A 592 -12.25 -23.08 12.99
CA LEU A 592 -11.89 -22.70 11.62
C LEU A 592 -12.85 -23.24 10.55
N ARG A 593 -13.85 -24.03 10.95
CA ARG A 593 -14.79 -24.70 10.03
C ARG A 593 -15.47 -23.72 9.06
N ASP A 594 -15.85 -22.54 9.55
CA ASP A 594 -16.56 -21.53 8.75
C ASP A 594 -15.63 -20.82 7.74
N ALA A 595 -14.34 -20.67 8.08
CA ALA A 595 -13.35 -20.01 7.24
C ALA A 595 -12.72 -20.94 6.16
N GLN A 596 -12.85 -22.26 6.33
CA GLN A 596 -12.32 -23.24 5.38
C GLN A 596 -13.19 -23.38 4.11
N GLY A 597 -14.43 -22.89 4.13
CA GLY A 597 -15.32 -22.85 2.97
C GLY A 597 -15.74 -24.23 2.44
N ARG A 598 -16.86 -24.31 1.71
CA ARG A 598 -17.33 -25.57 1.09
C ARG A 598 -16.59 -25.93 -0.22
N GLN A 599 -15.73 -25.04 -0.73
CA GLN A 599 -14.96 -25.26 -1.97
C GLN A 599 -13.58 -25.85 -1.64
N GLN A 600 -13.48 -27.18 -1.67
CA GLN A 600 -12.23 -27.93 -1.48
C GLN A 600 -11.20 -27.77 -2.61
N SER A 601 -11.51 -27.03 -3.67
CA SER A 601 -10.67 -26.96 -4.88
C SER A 601 -9.55 -25.92 -4.83
N VAL A 602 -9.52 -25.04 -3.82
CA VAL A 602 -8.47 -24.00 -3.71
C VAL A 602 -7.68 -24.14 -2.42
N ALA A 603 -6.36 -24.07 -2.53
CA ALA A 603 -5.41 -24.33 -1.45
C ALA A 603 -5.64 -23.39 -0.24
N SER A 604 -5.92 -23.99 0.91
CA SER A 604 -5.79 -23.33 2.22
C SER A 604 -4.34 -23.46 2.68
N PHE A 605 -3.58 -22.37 2.58
CA PHE A 605 -2.14 -22.37 2.83
C PHE A 605 -1.77 -22.65 4.30
N GLY A 606 -2.66 -22.35 5.25
CA GLY A 606 -2.51 -22.73 6.67
C GLY A 606 -2.46 -24.25 6.90
N ASN A 607 -2.95 -25.05 5.94
CA ASN A 607 -2.89 -26.52 5.97
C ASN A 607 -1.71 -27.09 5.16
N ARG A 608 -0.77 -26.26 4.71
CA ARG A 608 0.35 -26.65 3.84
C ARG A 608 1.73 -26.34 4.43
N SER A 609 1.77 -25.85 5.66
CA SER A 609 2.98 -25.49 6.38
C SER A 609 2.72 -25.49 7.89
N LEU A 610 3.78 -25.33 8.68
CA LEU A 610 3.66 -25.16 10.14
C LEU A 610 2.97 -23.84 10.54
N GLU A 611 3.03 -22.80 9.70
CA GLU A 611 2.46 -21.49 10.00
C GLU A 611 0.93 -21.49 9.75
N LEU A 612 0.12 -21.26 10.80
CA LEU A 612 -1.31 -20.95 10.64
C LEU A 612 -1.50 -19.47 10.28
N SER A 613 -1.08 -18.56 11.17
CA SER A 613 -1.11 -17.12 10.92
C SER A 613 0.01 -16.73 9.96
N ARG A 614 -0.36 -16.21 8.79
CA ARG A 614 0.57 -15.95 7.69
C ARG A 614 0.25 -14.65 6.98
N ARG A 615 1.26 -13.81 6.81
CA ARG A 615 1.22 -12.68 5.86
C ARG A 615 1.27 -13.19 4.42
N SER A 616 0.80 -12.38 3.47
CA SER A 616 0.97 -12.70 2.05
C SER A 616 2.37 -12.31 1.55
N ARG A 617 3.30 -13.26 1.56
CA ARG A 617 4.66 -13.07 0.99
C ARG A 617 4.65 -13.00 -0.53
N ALA A 618 3.56 -13.42 -1.16
CA ALA A 618 3.41 -13.45 -2.62
C ALA A 618 3.19 -12.07 -3.25
N LEU A 619 2.64 -11.09 -2.52
CA LEU A 619 2.30 -9.78 -3.08
C LEU A 619 3.52 -9.05 -3.66
N LYS A 620 4.64 -9.05 -2.95
CA LYS A 620 5.92 -8.48 -3.41
C LYS A 620 6.48 -9.16 -4.66
N LEU A 621 6.37 -10.49 -4.72
CA LEU A 621 6.80 -11.28 -5.87
C LEU A 621 5.91 -11.00 -7.09
N TRP A 622 4.59 -11.04 -6.89
CA TRP A 622 3.62 -10.79 -7.93
C TRP A 622 3.82 -9.39 -8.52
N LEU A 623 3.90 -8.37 -7.68
CA LEU A 623 4.06 -6.99 -8.13
C LEU A 623 5.38 -6.77 -8.85
N SER A 624 6.50 -7.27 -8.30
CA SER A 624 7.81 -7.09 -8.94
C SER A 624 7.93 -7.85 -10.27
N LEU A 625 7.42 -9.08 -10.37
CA LEU A 625 7.36 -9.84 -11.62
C LEU A 625 6.48 -9.15 -12.67
N ARG A 626 5.31 -8.63 -12.26
CA ARG A 626 4.40 -7.88 -13.15
C ARG A 626 4.97 -6.54 -13.59
N THR A 627 5.71 -5.85 -12.73
CA THR A 627 6.27 -4.53 -13.00
C THR A 627 7.47 -4.61 -13.94
N TYR A 628 8.38 -5.56 -13.71
CA TYR A 628 9.66 -5.62 -14.43
C TYR A 628 9.70 -6.66 -15.55
N GLY A 629 8.85 -7.68 -15.47
CA GLY A 629 8.92 -8.86 -16.32
C GLY A 629 10.16 -9.72 -16.03
N VAL A 630 10.07 -11.03 -16.29
CA VAL A 630 11.16 -11.97 -15.98
C VAL A 630 12.47 -11.67 -16.73
N ALA A 631 12.42 -11.01 -17.88
CA ALA A 631 13.61 -10.66 -18.67
C ALA A 631 14.60 -9.77 -17.89
N ARG A 632 14.09 -8.85 -17.06
CA ARG A 632 14.94 -8.01 -16.21
C ARG A 632 15.61 -8.81 -15.09
N PHE A 633 14.89 -9.75 -14.47
CA PHE A 633 15.46 -10.68 -13.49
C PHE A 633 16.56 -11.54 -14.13
N ARG A 634 16.32 -12.09 -15.33
CA ARG A 634 17.33 -12.85 -16.09
C ARG A 634 18.60 -12.03 -16.30
N THR A 635 18.44 -10.78 -16.74
CA THR A 635 19.57 -9.87 -16.97
C THR A 635 20.34 -9.58 -15.68
N ALA A 636 19.64 -9.31 -14.58
CA ALA A 636 20.26 -9.01 -13.29
C ALA A 636 21.03 -10.22 -12.72
N ILE A 637 20.47 -11.43 -12.82
CA ILE A 637 21.11 -12.67 -12.38
C ILE A 637 22.33 -12.97 -13.26
N GLN A 638 22.21 -12.83 -14.58
CA GLN A 638 23.30 -13.00 -15.54
C GLN A 638 24.48 -12.08 -15.20
N ARG A 639 24.23 -10.81 -14.90
CA ARG A 639 25.28 -9.87 -14.47
C ARG A 639 25.99 -10.34 -13.21
N GLY A 640 25.28 -10.89 -12.23
CA GLY A 640 25.92 -11.41 -11.01
C GLY A 640 26.85 -12.59 -11.30
N ILE A 641 26.49 -13.47 -12.24
CA ILE A 641 27.38 -14.56 -12.69
C ILE A 641 28.64 -13.98 -13.34
N GLU A 642 28.46 -13.05 -14.29
CA GLU A 642 29.57 -12.39 -15.00
C GLU A 642 30.50 -11.61 -14.04
N ARG A 643 29.98 -11.03 -12.96
CA ARG A 643 30.80 -10.32 -11.97
C ARG A 643 31.71 -11.25 -11.17
N ALA A 644 31.27 -12.46 -10.86
CA ALA A 644 32.14 -13.46 -10.24
C ALA A 644 33.26 -13.92 -11.20
N GLU A 645 32.91 -14.15 -12.47
CA GLU A 645 33.89 -14.51 -13.52
C GLU A 645 34.93 -13.40 -13.74
N GLN A 646 34.50 -12.14 -13.71
CA GLN A 646 35.40 -10.98 -13.76
C GLN A 646 36.30 -10.87 -12.53
N ALA A 647 35.75 -11.10 -11.32
CA ALA A 647 36.54 -11.13 -10.10
C ALA A 647 37.62 -12.23 -10.17
N GLU A 648 37.27 -13.42 -10.66
CA GLU A 648 38.24 -14.49 -10.92
C GLU A 648 39.33 -14.06 -11.90
N ALA A 649 38.96 -13.42 -13.02
CA ALA A 649 39.93 -12.93 -13.99
C ALA A 649 40.91 -11.92 -13.38
N LEU A 650 40.42 -10.99 -12.55
CA LEU A 650 41.26 -10.03 -11.82
C LEU A 650 42.22 -10.70 -10.84
N LEU A 651 41.78 -11.74 -10.14
CA LEU A 651 42.61 -12.54 -9.24
C LEU A 651 43.70 -13.30 -10.01
N ARG A 652 43.34 -13.93 -11.13
CA ARG A 652 44.28 -14.69 -11.97
C ARG A 652 45.31 -13.80 -12.68
N ALA A 653 44.99 -12.53 -12.91
CA ALA A 653 45.93 -11.55 -13.45
C ALA A 653 47.06 -11.17 -12.46
N GLN A 654 46.93 -11.52 -11.18
CA GLN A 654 47.92 -11.26 -10.13
C GLN A 654 48.33 -12.57 -9.42
N PRO A 655 48.92 -13.53 -10.16
CA PRO A 655 49.18 -14.88 -9.65
C PRO A 655 50.22 -14.93 -8.51
N ASP A 656 51.06 -13.90 -8.38
CA ASP A 656 52.04 -13.78 -7.29
C ASP A 656 51.39 -13.35 -5.95
N VAL A 657 50.22 -12.71 -6.02
CA VAL A 657 49.47 -12.20 -4.85
C VAL A 657 48.36 -13.17 -4.47
N TRP A 658 47.56 -13.60 -5.45
CA TRP A 658 46.33 -14.34 -5.22
C TRP A 658 46.39 -15.77 -5.75
N GLU A 659 45.69 -16.65 -5.04
CA GLU A 659 45.36 -17.99 -5.49
C GLU A 659 43.84 -18.16 -5.52
N VAL A 660 43.30 -18.56 -6.68
CA VAL A 660 41.88 -18.96 -6.79
C VAL A 660 41.75 -20.38 -6.24
N VAL A 661 41.04 -20.53 -5.12
CA VAL A 661 40.86 -21.80 -4.40
C VAL A 661 39.60 -22.53 -4.85
N SER A 662 38.55 -21.79 -5.20
CA SER A 662 37.37 -22.32 -5.89
C SER A 662 37.01 -21.36 -7.02
N PRO A 663 36.88 -21.85 -8.28
CA PRO A 663 36.59 -20.99 -9.42
C PRO A 663 35.22 -20.34 -9.30
N ALA A 664 34.98 -19.30 -10.09
CA ALA A 664 33.70 -18.61 -10.15
C ALA A 664 32.60 -19.58 -10.55
N ARG A 665 31.61 -19.73 -9.67
CA ARG A 665 30.42 -20.57 -9.88
C ARG A 665 29.22 -19.83 -9.34
N ILE A 666 28.23 -19.61 -10.20
CA ILE A 666 26.93 -19.03 -9.83
C ILE A 666 27.10 -17.75 -8.97
N GLY A 667 27.93 -16.80 -9.41
CA GLY A 667 28.10 -15.53 -8.70
C GLY A 667 28.96 -15.60 -7.42
N ILE A 668 29.64 -16.71 -7.13
CA ILE A 668 30.58 -16.85 -6.02
C ILE A 668 31.99 -17.21 -6.53
N VAL A 669 33.04 -16.61 -5.96
CA VAL A 669 34.43 -17.03 -6.13
C VAL A 669 35.15 -17.06 -4.77
N CYS A 670 36.00 -18.07 -4.55
CA CYS A 670 36.81 -18.20 -3.35
C CYS A 670 38.31 -18.16 -3.67
N PHE A 671 39.07 -17.40 -2.89
CA PHE A 671 40.47 -17.12 -3.15
C PHE A 671 41.25 -16.88 -1.86
N ALA A 672 42.56 -16.99 -1.93
CA ALA A 672 43.45 -16.77 -0.80
C ALA A 672 44.64 -15.90 -1.21
N LEU A 673 45.04 -15.01 -0.31
CA LEU A 673 46.33 -14.33 -0.37
C LEU A 673 47.46 -15.35 -0.19
N ARG A 674 48.46 -15.34 -1.08
CA ARG A 674 49.62 -16.24 -0.98
C ARG A 674 50.49 -15.89 0.22
N GLY A 675 50.98 -16.92 0.91
CA GLY A 675 51.84 -16.76 2.08
C GLY A 675 51.14 -16.20 3.33
N ALA A 676 49.82 -16.01 3.29
CA ALA A 676 49.06 -15.48 4.42
C ALA A 676 49.06 -16.47 5.61
N ALA A 677 49.23 -15.92 6.81
CA ALA A 677 49.15 -16.70 8.05
C ALA A 677 47.69 -17.05 8.40
N GLU A 678 47.48 -18.06 9.26
CA GLU A 678 46.14 -18.37 9.77
C GLU A 678 45.53 -17.16 10.50
N GLY A 679 44.26 -16.87 10.19
CA GLY A 679 43.52 -15.72 10.71
C GLY A 679 43.76 -14.42 9.94
N GLU A 680 44.69 -14.38 8.98
CA GLU A 680 44.95 -13.17 8.21
C GLU A 680 43.80 -12.80 7.27
N HIS A 681 43.14 -13.77 6.63
CA HIS A 681 41.99 -13.49 5.76
C HIS A 681 40.81 -12.93 6.57
N ALA A 682 40.48 -13.52 7.72
CA ALA A 682 39.46 -12.99 8.62
C ALA A 682 39.78 -11.56 9.08
N ARG A 683 41.02 -11.28 9.52
CA ARG A 683 41.43 -9.93 9.94
C ARG A 683 41.31 -8.91 8.81
N ARG A 684 41.72 -9.25 7.59
CA ARG A 684 41.62 -8.35 6.42
C ARG A 684 40.17 -8.10 6.01
N ALA A 685 39.32 -9.13 6.03
CA ALA A 685 37.89 -8.99 5.76
C ALA A 685 37.20 -8.11 6.81
N GLN A 686 37.57 -8.26 8.09
CA GLN A 686 37.09 -7.42 9.18
C GLN A 686 37.55 -5.96 9.02
N ALA A 687 38.83 -5.72 8.80
CA ALA A 687 39.35 -4.35 8.59
C ALA A 687 38.71 -3.66 7.39
N LEU A 688 38.39 -4.40 6.32
CA LEU A 688 37.67 -3.84 5.17
C LEU A 688 36.23 -3.47 5.54
N ALA A 689 35.53 -4.33 6.30
CA ALA A 689 34.19 -4.05 6.80
C ALA A 689 34.18 -2.83 7.74
N GLU A 690 35.14 -2.72 8.66
CA GLU A 690 35.31 -1.59 9.58
C GLU A 690 35.59 -0.27 8.83
N SER A 691 36.27 -0.32 7.68
CA SER A 691 36.46 0.87 6.83
C SER A 691 35.17 1.38 6.18
N GLY A 692 34.07 0.60 6.23
CA GLY A 692 32.80 0.91 5.58
C GLY A 692 32.82 0.78 4.05
N PHE A 693 33.97 0.58 3.41
CA PHE A 693 34.09 0.58 1.95
C PHE A 693 33.39 -0.63 1.30
N ALA A 694 33.66 -1.83 1.79
CA ALA A 694 33.13 -3.08 1.27
C ALA A 694 33.04 -4.11 2.41
N CYS A 695 32.18 -5.11 2.27
CA CYS A 695 32.07 -6.19 3.25
C CYS A 695 32.08 -7.52 2.51
N LEU A 696 32.94 -8.45 2.93
CA LEU A 696 33.02 -9.81 2.41
C LEU A 696 33.18 -10.81 3.56
N SER A 697 33.10 -12.10 3.24
CA SER A 697 33.25 -13.15 4.24
C SER A 697 34.58 -13.89 4.03
N SER A 698 35.25 -14.26 5.12
CA SER A 698 36.17 -15.40 5.10
C SER A 698 35.39 -16.69 5.39
N THR A 699 35.92 -17.83 4.96
CA THR A 699 35.37 -19.17 5.25
C THR A 699 36.51 -20.20 5.27
N ARG A 700 36.18 -21.46 5.58
CA ARG A 700 37.13 -22.58 5.51
C ARG A 700 36.69 -23.61 4.48
N LEU A 701 37.59 -23.94 3.55
CA LEU A 701 37.40 -24.98 2.54
C LEU A 701 38.38 -26.12 2.81
N LYS A 702 37.89 -27.31 3.15
CA LYS A 702 38.71 -28.48 3.53
C LYS A 702 39.83 -28.13 4.52
N GLY A 703 39.50 -27.33 5.53
CA GLY A 703 40.41 -26.89 6.60
C GLY A 703 41.26 -25.65 6.27
N ARG A 704 41.26 -25.17 5.02
CA ARG A 704 42.01 -23.98 4.60
C ARG A 704 41.17 -22.71 4.70
N GLU A 705 41.67 -21.68 5.37
CA GLU A 705 41.05 -20.35 5.39
C GLU A 705 41.15 -19.68 4.01
N VAL A 706 40.04 -19.10 3.56
CA VAL A 706 39.93 -18.38 2.28
C VAL A 706 39.02 -17.16 2.42
N LEU A 707 39.16 -16.22 1.49
CA LEU A 707 38.21 -15.14 1.24
C LEU A 707 37.16 -15.57 0.21
N ARG A 708 35.97 -14.98 0.30
CA ARG A 708 34.83 -15.29 -0.57
C ARG A 708 34.11 -14.01 -1.00
N LEU A 709 33.92 -13.84 -2.30
CA LEU A 709 33.08 -12.79 -2.88
C LEU A 709 31.78 -13.41 -3.43
N CYS A 710 30.63 -12.91 -2.98
CA CYS A 710 29.33 -13.21 -3.57
C CYS A 710 28.80 -11.97 -4.30
N THR A 711 28.75 -12.02 -5.62
CA THR A 711 28.59 -10.86 -6.52
C THR A 711 27.19 -10.73 -7.11
N ILE A 712 26.19 -11.20 -6.36
CA ILE A 712 24.81 -11.31 -6.86
C ILE A 712 24.06 -9.97 -6.99
N ASN A 713 24.64 -8.87 -6.51
CA ASN A 713 24.09 -7.53 -6.66
C ASN A 713 24.35 -6.99 -8.09
N PRO A 714 23.30 -6.71 -8.90
CA PRO A 714 23.44 -6.32 -10.30
C PRO A 714 24.01 -4.91 -10.50
N LEU A 715 24.19 -4.13 -9.43
CA LEU A 715 24.80 -2.81 -9.48
C LEU A 715 26.31 -2.83 -9.26
N THR A 716 26.86 -3.96 -8.82
CA THR A 716 28.30 -4.13 -8.66
C THR A 716 29.01 -3.78 -9.97
N THR A 717 30.00 -2.89 -9.91
CA THR A 717 30.82 -2.53 -11.07
C THR A 717 32.15 -3.30 -11.08
N ALA A 718 32.87 -3.25 -12.21
CA ALA A 718 34.22 -3.81 -12.28
C ALA A 718 35.20 -3.06 -11.37
N ASP A 719 35.01 -1.74 -11.21
CA ASP A 719 35.82 -0.91 -10.32
C ASP A 719 35.59 -1.26 -8.84
N ASP A 720 34.32 -1.50 -8.45
CA ASP A 720 34.01 -2.00 -7.10
C ASP A 720 34.79 -3.27 -6.76
N LEU A 721 34.85 -4.24 -7.69
CA LEU A 721 35.62 -5.47 -7.51
C LEU A 721 37.13 -5.19 -7.41
N ARG A 722 37.66 -4.41 -8.36
CA ARG A 722 39.08 -4.07 -8.44
C ARG A 722 39.57 -3.37 -7.18
N GLU A 723 38.86 -2.35 -6.70
CA GLU A 723 39.27 -1.62 -5.49
C GLU A 723 39.09 -2.43 -4.21
N THR A 724 38.07 -3.30 -4.16
CA THR A 724 37.92 -4.26 -3.05
C THR A 724 39.15 -5.17 -2.98
N LEU A 725 39.59 -5.73 -4.10
CA LEU A 725 40.77 -6.59 -4.16
C LEU A 725 42.07 -5.85 -3.84
N VAL A 726 42.24 -4.60 -4.32
CA VAL A 726 43.40 -3.76 -4.00
C VAL A 726 43.50 -3.48 -2.50
N ARG A 727 42.39 -3.09 -1.87
CA ARG A 727 42.34 -2.84 -0.41
C ARG A 727 42.57 -4.10 0.41
N LEU A 728 42.13 -5.26 -0.07
CA LEU A 728 42.41 -6.55 0.57
C LEU A 728 43.89 -6.95 0.47
N ALA A 729 44.54 -6.69 -0.65
CA ALA A 729 45.96 -6.99 -0.86
C ALA A 729 46.87 -6.08 -0.02
N GLY A 730 46.56 -4.78 0.06
CA GLY A 730 47.33 -3.82 0.85
C GLY A 730 47.28 -4.14 2.34
N GLU A 731 48.38 -3.91 3.07
CA GLU A 731 48.26 -3.66 4.51
C GLU A 731 47.36 -2.43 4.65
N LEU A 732 46.12 -2.60 5.10
CA LEU A 732 45.26 -1.48 5.48
C LEU A 732 45.94 -0.76 6.66
N ARG A 733 46.84 0.18 6.35
CA ARG A 733 47.33 1.18 7.28
C ARG A 733 46.16 2.12 7.54
N LEU A 734 45.31 1.74 8.48
CA LEU A 734 44.37 2.66 9.11
C LEU A 734 45.22 3.67 9.88
N GLY A 735 45.31 4.88 9.35
CA GLY A 735 45.82 6.05 10.05
C GLY A 735 44.78 6.61 11.00
#